data_AF-A0AAW2KD76-F1
#
_entry.id   AF-A0AAW2KD76-F1
#
_cell.length_a   1.000
_cell.length_b   1.000
_cell.length_c   1.000
_cell.angle_alpha   90.00
_cell.angle_beta   90.00
_cell.angle_gamma   90.00
#
_symmetry.space_group_name_H-M   'P 1'
#
loop_
_entity.id
_entity.type
_entity.pdbx_description
1 polymer ?
#
loop_
_entity_poly.entity_id
_entity_poly.type
_entity_poly.pdbx_seq_one_letter_code
_entity_poly.pdbx_strand_id
1 'polypeptide(L)'
;MLLPSLVVTPALRGGLGADQGHAGENGTVSGKACPKGLYGIFCEECPAGTYKNVTGSDRSLCFSCPRDELPNRAVYVHVRGGITETPCPYKCVSERYHMPHCYTALEELIYTFGGPWLFGLLLLGLLVLLALVLSVARMKFIGVDELPGPAPTQQGSQIDHSFPFLESLNEVLETNRVEESQSHVHRMYFMGPNTFSEPWHLPHTPPEQVKEIVYEGAFNAFVDEINALAAYHWWEGSVHSILCILAYPFAWSWQQWRRRMKLQKIREFVRSEYDHSCLRSCRSRALYEGLKVAATPDLMLAYVDFFLGGDEKRNDLPPSLHQRFPMSLLFGGDGSYMAPFSLHNDNIITSLMSQSVPPTTWYRFVAGLNAQLRLVRRGCLRSKFRPVIQWLETFANPALSGVHVDLAWFQATTDGYCHYGLLIYAVEEEIGRVPSACLDGDTGIQQRSSALGVYLKDEPSNKIYLGQTQRSTDGNSRRKIDGGILDINSLKVLEEKRDLFFILSFLIHNTKPVGHQDLVGLVISILLLGDFSLVLLTLLQLYSFSLVDVFLVLFIIPLGVLLPFPAGINALFSHGPRRSAGLARVYALWNITSLINIGVAFICGYIHYRTQSSRKIPNFQPWNMDESEWWIFPFALVLCKCIQSKLVNWHVANLEIQDRSLYSNDFNLFWQS
;
A
#
# COMPACT_ATOMS: atom_id res chain seq x y z
N MET A 1 51.30 40.02 29.38
CA MET A 1 51.53 40.53 30.76
C MET A 1 52.27 39.45 31.55
N LEU A 2 53.51 39.77 31.93
CA LEU A 2 54.41 39.16 32.93
C LEU A 2 54.10 37.74 33.42
N LEU A 3 54.80 36.74 32.86
CA LEU A 3 55.12 35.50 33.58
C LEU A 3 56.07 35.86 34.73
N PRO A 4 55.76 35.58 36.00
CA PRO A 4 56.79 35.51 37.00
C PRO A 4 57.59 34.23 36.71
N SER A 5 58.80 34.40 36.18
CA SER A 5 59.79 33.33 36.10
C SER A 5 60.14 32.90 37.52
N LEU A 6 59.36 31.96 38.08
CA LEU A 6 59.71 31.31 39.34
C LEU A 6 60.90 30.39 39.06
N VAL A 7 62.11 30.89 39.28
CA VAL A 7 63.29 30.04 39.39
C VAL A 7 63.15 29.25 40.69
N VAL A 8 62.53 28.07 40.61
CA VAL A 8 62.53 27.10 41.70
C VAL A 8 63.86 26.36 41.62
N THR A 9 64.76 26.59 42.57
CA THR A 9 65.90 25.69 42.80
C THR A 9 65.40 24.56 43.71
N PRO A 10 65.16 23.34 43.20
CA PRO A 10 64.80 22.21 44.05
C PRO A 10 66.00 21.85 44.94
N ALA A 11 65.79 21.79 46.25
CA ALA A 11 66.77 21.22 47.16
C ALA A 11 66.64 19.70 47.13
N LEU A 12 67.53 19.04 46.38
CA LEU A 12 67.63 17.58 46.32
C LEU A 12 68.63 17.12 47.37
N ARG A 13 68.14 16.49 48.44
CA ARG A 13 68.99 15.80 49.42
C ARG A 13 68.96 14.31 49.11
N GLY A 14 70.08 13.76 48.64
CA GLY A 14 70.22 12.32 48.45
C GLY A 14 70.02 11.59 49.78
N GLY A 15 69.32 10.45 49.75
CA GLY A 15 69.21 9.60 50.93
C GLY A 15 70.56 9.00 51.28
N LEU A 16 70.74 8.63 52.55
CA LEU A 16 71.96 8.00 53.02
C LEU A 16 72.08 6.62 52.35
N GLY A 17 73.20 6.39 51.67
CA GLY A 17 73.56 5.06 51.16
C GLY A 17 74.26 4.29 52.27
N ALA A 18 73.74 3.13 52.65
CA ALA A 18 74.53 2.17 53.41
C ALA A 18 75.51 1.50 52.43
N ASP A 19 76.79 1.58 52.74
CA ASP A 19 77.85 0.98 51.92
C ASP A 19 77.58 -0.51 51.65
N GLN A 20 77.93 -0.94 50.42
CA GLN A 20 77.82 -2.31 49.84
C GLN A 20 76.59 -2.60 48.97
N GLY A 21 76.40 -1.82 47.91
CA GLY A 21 75.68 -2.30 46.70
C GLY A 21 74.15 -2.40 46.80
N HIS A 22 73.54 -1.93 47.88
CA HIS A 22 72.08 -1.80 47.99
C HIS A 22 71.60 -0.42 47.52
N ALA A 23 70.35 -0.35 47.05
CA ALA A 23 69.72 0.90 46.65
C ALA A 23 69.65 1.85 47.86
N GLY A 24 70.14 3.08 47.71
CA GLY A 24 70.14 4.10 48.77
C GLY A 24 68.72 4.51 49.19
N GLU A 25 68.60 5.09 50.39
CA GLU A 25 67.31 5.58 50.89
C GLU A 25 66.70 6.63 49.95
N ASN A 26 65.37 6.73 49.95
CA ASN A 26 64.67 7.74 49.15
C ASN A 26 65.09 9.15 49.60
N GLY A 27 65.67 9.92 48.68
CA GLY A 27 66.03 11.31 48.92
C GLY A 27 64.82 12.20 49.15
N THR A 28 65.01 13.32 49.86
CA THR A 28 63.96 14.33 50.07
C THR A 28 64.15 15.47 49.09
N VAL A 29 63.10 15.74 48.29
CA VAL A 29 63.02 16.91 47.42
C VAL A 29 62.13 17.94 48.11
N SER A 30 62.72 19.05 48.55
CA SER A 30 61.96 20.14 49.19
C SER A 30 61.87 21.34 48.23
N GLY A 31 60.64 21.81 47.98
CA GLY A 31 60.33 22.95 47.13
C GLY A 31 59.22 23.81 47.74
N LYS A 32 58.97 24.99 47.17
CA LYS A 32 57.83 25.83 47.58
C LYS A 32 56.52 25.09 47.30
N ALA A 33 55.57 25.16 48.23
CA ALA A 33 54.25 24.58 48.06
C ALA A 33 53.54 25.20 46.85
N CYS A 34 52.97 24.36 45.99
CA CYS A 34 52.22 24.84 44.85
C CYS A 34 50.93 25.54 45.28
N PRO A 35 50.51 26.59 44.54
CA PRO A 35 49.21 27.21 44.75
C PRO A 35 48.07 26.24 44.43
N LYS A 36 46.84 26.61 44.82
CA LYS A 36 45.62 25.84 44.54
C LYS A 36 45.54 25.50 43.03
N GLY A 37 45.05 24.31 42.69
CA GLY A 37 44.94 23.83 41.29
C GLY A 37 46.20 23.16 40.71
N LEU A 38 47.39 23.31 41.32
CA LEU A 38 48.66 22.78 40.80
C LEU A 38 49.29 21.76 41.75
N TYR A 39 50.06 20.78 41.24
CA TYR A 39 50.74 19.74 42.02
C TYR A 39 52.14 19.40 41.45
N GLY A 40 52.93 18.63 42.20
CA GLY A 40 54.26 18.21 41.80
C GLY A 40 55.35 19.24 42.12
N ILE A 41 56.57 18.94 41.67
CA ILE A 41 57.77 19.75 41.97
C ILE A 41 57.81 21.01 41.08
N PHE A 42 57.24 20.93 39.88
CA PHE A 42 57.17 22.04 38.90
C PHE A 42 55.82 22.76 38.88
N CYS A 43 54.92 22.44 39.83
CA CYS A 43 53.55 22.97 39.89
C CYS A 43 52.81 22.79 38.55
N GLU A 44 52.68 21.54 38.13
CA GLU A 44 51.89 21.14 36.98
C GLU A 44 50.39 21.15 37.32
N GLU A 45 49.55 21.31 36.30
CA GLU A 45 48.10 21.37 36.46
C GLU A 45 47.55 20.00 36.87
N CYS A 46 46.65 19.97 37.88
CA CYS A 46 45.98 18.72 38.28
C CYS A 46 45.28 18.05 37.07
N PRO A 47 45.25 16.69 37.01
CA PRO A 47 44.60 15.97 35.92
C PRO A 47 43.14 16.39 35.69
N ALA A 48 42.67 16.33 34.43
CA ALA A 48 41.28 16.66 34.10
C ALA A 48 40.29 15.79 34.92
N GLY A 49 39.23 16.41 35.42
CA GLY A 49 38.27 15.76 36.34
C GLY A 49 38.73 15.70 37.79
N THR A 50 39.74 16.50 38.17
CA THR A 50 40.14 16.70 39.56
C THR A 50 40.21 18.18 39.92
N TYR A 51 39.98 18.51 41.19
CA TYR A 51 40.09 19.87 41.74
C TYR A 51 41.00 19.89 42.98
N LYS A 52 41.58 21.04 43.28
CA LYS A 52 42.45 21.23 44.43
C LYS A 52 42.25 22.61 45.06
N ASN A 53 41.68 22.61 46.26
CA ASN A 53 41.33 23.82 47.02
C ASN A 53 42.37 24.22 48.09
N VAL A 54 43.40 23.40 48.32
CA VAL A 54 44.47 23.61 49.32
C VAL A 54 45.82 23.85 48.66
N THR A 55 46.72 24.54 49.38
CA THR A 55 48.12 24.73 48.99
C THR A 55 48.96 23.51 49.39
N GLY A 56 49.90 23.09 48.54
CA GLY A 56 50.73 21.90 48.77
C GLY A 56 51.26 21.34 47.45
N SER A 57 52.23 20.43 47.48
CA SER A 57 52.84 19.88 46.24
C SER A 57 52.50 18.41 45.99
N ASP A 58 51.82 17.74 46.92
CA ASP A 58 51.45 16.33 46.77
C ASP A 58 50.33 16.11 45.75
N ARG A 59 50.44 15.01 44.99
CA ARG A 59 49.44 14.58 44.00
C ARG A 59 48.13 14.11 44.62
N SER A 60 48.18 13.58 45.84
CA SER A 60 47.00 13.15 46.61
C SER A 60 46.05 14.30 46.96
N LEU A 61 46.50 15.56 46.81
CA LEU A 61 45.69 16.76 47.04
C LEU A 61 44.81 17.14 45.85
N CYS A 62 44.93 16.44 44.70
CA CYS A 62 44.00 16.58 43.58
C CYS A 62 42.82 15.61 43.80
N PHE A 63 41.70 16.13 44.31
CA PHE A 63 40.49 15.35 44.58
C PHE A 63 39.67 15.16 43.31
N SER A 64 39.08 13.98 43.10
CA SER A 64 38.21 13.73 41.96
C SER A 64 36.91 14.55 42.06
N CYS A 65 36.49 15.14 40.94
CA CYS A 65 35.21 15.84 40.87
C CYS A 65 34.05 14.85 41.05
N PRO A 66 32.95 15.26 41.71
CA PRO A 66 31.76 14.42 41.87
C PRO A 66 31.20 13.99 40.51
N ARG A 67 31.01 12.68 40.31
CA ARG A 67 30.45 12.14 39.06
C ARG A 67 28.97 12.48 38.89
N ASP A 68 28.25 12.72 39.98
CA ASP A 68 26.82 13.04 39.97
C ASP A 68 26.51 14.43 39.38
N GLU A 69 27.52 15.30 39.28
CA GLU A 69 27.40 16.64 38.71
C GLU A 69 27.71 16.70 37.20
N LEU A 70 28.20 15.60 36.61
CA LEU A 70 28.57 15.55 35.20
C LEU A 70 27.41 14.99 34.35
N PRO A 71 26.85 15.79 33.41
CA PRO A 71 25.82 15.31 32.51
C PRO A 71 26.27 14.14 31.65
N ASN A 72 25.33 13.24 31.32
CA ASN A 72 25.55 12.20 30.32
C ASN A 72 25.94 12.87 28.98
N ARG A 73 27.06 12.48 28.38
CA ARG A 73 27.67 13.10 27.17
C ARG A 73 28.43 14.42 27.40
N ALA A 74 28.86 14.71 28.64
CA ALA A 74 29.82 15.76 28.97
C ALA A 74 31.22 15.21 29.30
N VAL A 75 32.25 16.02 29.09
CA VAL A 75 33.66 15.72 29.42
C VAL A 75 34.25 16.91 30.16
N TYR A 76 34.95 16.65 31.25
CA TYR A 76 35.69 17.69 31.97
C TYR A 76 36.73 18.35 31.08
N VAL A 77 36.81 19.68 31.13
CA VAL A 77 37.78 20.44 30.35
C VAL A 77 39.01 20.77 31.18
N HIS A 78 40.15 20.81 30.50
CA HIS A 78 41.35 21.36 31.06
C HIS A 78 41.26 22.90 31.11
N VAL A 79 41.48 23.49 32.29
CA VAL A 79 41.53 24.95 32.48
C VAL A 79 42.93 25.35 32.88
N ARG A 80 43.45 26.39 32.23
CA ARG A 80 44.78 26.94 32.47
C ARG A 80 44.89 27.44 33.92
N GLY A 81 45.86 26.91 34.67
CA GLY A 81 46.07 27.20 36.09
C GLY A 81 45.44 26.17 37.05
N GLY A 82 44.76 25.14 36.53
CA GLY A 82 44.13 24.09 37.34
C GLY A 82 42.83 24.51 38.02
N ILE A 83 42.01 23.53 38.41
CA ILE A 83 40.69 23.77 39.00
C ILE A 83 40.82 23.93 40.52
N THR A 84 40.35 25.05 41.06
CA THR A 84 40.49 25.38 42.48
C THR A 84 39.27 25.03 43.33
N GLU A 85 38.07 25.07 42.75
CA GLU A 85 36.77 24.93 43.44
C GLU A 85 35.76 24.16 42.57
N THR A 86 34.72 23.60 43.20
CA THR A 86 33.60 22.92 42.53
C THR A 86 32.43 23.90 42.30
N PRO A 87 31.65 23.80 41.21
CA PRO A 87 31.60 22.70 40.24
C PRO A 87 32.72 22.73 39.19
N CYS A 88 33.21 21.55 38.81
CA CYS A 88 34.29 21.42 37.83
C CYS A 88 33.81 21.76 36.41
N PRO A 89 34.59 22.56 35.64
CA PRO A 89 34.19 22.97 34.30
C PRO A 89 34.18 21.75 33.35
N TYR A 90 33.11 21.63 32.58
CA TYR A 90 32.91 20.60 31.58
C TYR A 90 32.47 21.21 30.25
N LYS A 91 32.62 20.44 29.17
CA LYS A 91 32.04 20.72 27.86
C LYS A 91 31.36 19.47 27.32
N CYS A 92 30.38 19.64 26.46
CA CYS A 92 29.80 18.50 25.77
C CYS A 92 30.82 17.86 24.82
N VAL A 93 30.68 16.55 24.58
CA VAL A 93 31.58 15.77 23.70
C VAL A 93 31.64 16.36 22.27
N SER A 94 30.57 17.01 21.83
CA SER A 94 30.43 17.64 20.53
C SER A 94 29.70 18.98 20.67
N GLU A 95 29.98 19.93 19.77
CA GLU A 95 29.30 21.23 19.68
C GLU A 95 27.81 21.11 19.33
N ARG A 96 27.35 19.91 18.94
CA ARG A 96 25.93 19.62 18.61
C ARG A 96 25.03 19.48 19.83
N TYR A 97 25.59 19.30 21.01
CA TYR A 97 24.85 19.16 22.26
C TYR A 97 24.82 20.49 23.00
N HIS A 98 23.66 20.88 23.52
CA HIS A 98 23.47 22.17 24.16
C HIS A 98 23.77 22.11 25.67
N MET A 99 24.64 23.01 26.13
CA MET A 99 24.98 23.25 27.54
C MET A 99 23.72 23.81 28.26
N PRO A 100 23.39 23.43 29.51
CA PRO A 100 24.23 22.73 30.49
C PRO A 100 24.10 21.20 30.52
N HIS A 101 22.98 20.61 30.12
CA HIS A 101 22.77 19.16 30.27
C HIS A 101 23.29 18.30 29.11
N CYS A 102 23.87 18.93 28.08
CA CYS A 102 24.34 18.25 26.86
C CYS A 102 23.24 17.46 26.15
N TYR A 103 22.02 18.01 26.15
CA TYR A 103 20.87 17.46 25.47
C TYR A 103 20.94 17.71 23.96
N THR A 104 20.31 16.82 23.20
CA THR A 104 19.95 17.05 21.81
C THR A 104 18.81 18.08 21.71
N ALA A 105 18.66 18.73 20.56
CA ALA A 105 17.59 19.72 20.35
C ALA A 105 16.17 19.16 20.62
N LEU A 106 15.95 17.86 20.38
CA LEU A 106 14.67 17.20 20.69
C LEU A 106 14.52 16.94 22.19
N GLU A 107 15.56 16.47 22.88
CA GLU A 107 15.54 16.29 24.34
C GLU A 107 15.32 17.63 25.05
N GLU A 108 15.96 18.70 24.59
CA GLU A 108 15.78 20.06 25.12
C GLU A 108 14.33 20.54 24.95
N LEU A 109 13.71 20.32 23.79
CA LEU A 109 12.29 20.58 23.57
C LEU A 109 11.41 19.77 24.56
N ILE A 110 11.69 18.48 24.75
CA ILE A 110 10.90 17.64 25.64
C ILE A 110 11.02 18.11 27.10
N TYR A 111 12.23 18.41 27.56
CA TYR A 111 12.48 18.83 28.95
C TYR A 111 12.05 20.27 29.24
N THR A 112 12.06 21.17 28.25
CA THR A 112 11.50 22.53 28.42
C THR A 112 9.99 22.52 28.68
N PHE A 113 9.26 21.54 28.13
CA PHE A 113 7.83 21.33 28.40
C PHE A 113 7.54 20.45 29.63
N GLY A 114 8.53 20.25 30.51
CA GLY A 114 8.33 19.50 31.77
C GLY A 114 8.58 17.99 31.65
N GLY A 115 9.26 17.55 30.60
CA GLY A 115 9.70 16.16 30.41
C GLY A 115 8.78 15.33 29.51
N PRO A 116 9.16 14.06 29.23
CA PRO A 116 8.52 13.24 28.20
C PRO A 116 7.01 13.04 28.38
N TRP A 117 6.57 12.85 29.63
CA TRP A 117 5.16 12.61 29.95
C TRP A 117 4.29 13.84 29.75
N LEU A 118 4.72 15.00 30.28
CA LEU A 118 3.98 16.26 30.14
C LEU A 118 3.97 16.72 28.68
N PHE A 119 5.11 16.67 28.00
CA PHE A 119 5.19 16.96 26.56
C PHE A 119 4.25 16.06 25.75
N GLY A 120 4.24 14.75 26.02
CA GLY A 120 3.36 13.80 25.34
C GLY A 120 1.87 14.11 25.56
N LEU A 121 1.46 14.45 26.79
CA LEU A 121 0.08 14.83 27.11
C LEU A 121 -0.32 16.15 26.44
N LEU A 122 0.56 17.16 26.44
CA LEU A 122 0.32 18.43 25.78
C LEU A 122 0.20 18.25 24.26
N LEU A 123 1.09 17.47 23.66
CA LEU A 123 1.05 17.15 22.23
C LEU A 123 -0.24 16.41 21.88
N LEU A 124 -0.63 15.40 22.67
CA LEU A 124 -1.89 14.68 22.47
C LEU A 124 -3.10 15.62 22.57
N GLY A 125 -3.14 16.49 23.58
CA GLY A 125 -4.21 17.48 23.75
C GLY A 125 -4.31 18.43 22.56
N LEU A 126 -3.18 18.93 22.05
CA LEU A 126 -3.11 19.77 20.87
C LEU A 126 -3.59 19.03 19.62
N LEU A 127 -3.18 17.77 19.42
CA LEU A 127 -3.61 16.93 18.31
C LEU A 127 -5.13 16.71 18.32
N VAL A 128 -5.71 16.42 19.49
CA VAL A 128 -7.16 16.24 19.65
C VAL A 128 -7.89 17.56 19.37
N LEU A 129 -7.41 18.68 19.88
CA LEU A 129 -8.01 20.00 19.63
C LEU A 129 -7.99 20.34 18.12
N LEU A 130 -6.86 20.17 17.46
CA LEU A 130 -6.73 20.40 16.02
C LEU A 130 -7.61 19.43 15.21
N ALA A 131 -7.69 18.17 15.62
CA ALA A 131 -8.56 17.19 14.98
C ALA A 131 -10.06 17.52 15.13
N LEU A 132 -10.46 18.07 16.29
CA LEU A 132 -11.82 18.59 16.50
C LEU A 132 -12.10 19.78 15.57
N VAL A 133 -11.16 20.73 15.47
CA VAL A 133 -11.27 21.86 14.53
C VAL A 133 -11.40 21.37 13.09
N LEU A 134 -10.58 20.40 12.67
CA LEU A 134 -10.68 19.79 11.34
C LEU A 134 -12.01 19.05 11.13
N SER A 135 -12.52 18.37 12.15
CA SER A 135 -13.81 17.67 12.09
C SER A 135 -14.98 18.65 11.96
N VAL A 136 -14.96 19.76 12.72
CA VAL A 136 -15.95 20.84 12.61
C VAL A 136 -15.84 21.53 11.25
N ALA A 137 -14.63 21.80 10.78
CA ALA A 137 -14.40 22.35 9.45
C ALA A 137 -14.94 21.41 8.37
N ARG A 138 -14.66 20.10 8.47
CA ARG A 138 -15.20 19.06 7.59
C ARG A 138 -16.73 19.10 7.57
N MET A 139 -17.38 19.09 8.73
CA MET A 139 -18.86 19.19 8.82
C MET A 139 -19.38 20.49 8.19
N LYS A 140 -18.67 21.61 8.36
CA LYS A 140 -19.09 22.91 7.83
C LYS A 140 -18.84 23.06 6.31
N PHE A 141 -17.76 22.50 5.77
CA PHE A 141 -17.43 22.62 4.35
C PHE A 141 -18.14 21.57 3.48
N ILE A 142 -18.43 20.39 4.04
CA ILE A 142 -19.17 19.32 3.32
C ILE A 142 -20.67 19.44 3.57
N GLY A 143 -21.11 19.89 4.75
CA GLY A 143 -22.52 20.08 5.09
C GLY A 143 -23.17 21.34 4.53
N VAL A 144 -22.46 22.16 3.76
CA VAL A 144 -23.08 23.30 3.04
C VAL A 144 -23.77 22.85 1.75
N ASP A 145 -23.47 21.65 1.24
CA ASP A 145 -24.19 21.06 0.10
C ASP A 145 -25.44 20.25 0.53
N GLU A 146 -25.67 20.05 1.83
CA GLU A 146 -26.89 19.42 2.37
C GLU A 146 -27.53 20.32 3.42
N LEU A 147 -28.51 21.15 3.00
CA LEU A 147 -29.39 21.86 3.93
C LEU A 147 -30.29 20.83 4.66
N PRO A 148 -30.24 20.71 6.00
CA PRO A 148 -31.17 19.84 6.71
C PRO A 148 -32.45 20.63 7.07
N GLY A 149 -33.58 20.25 6.48
CA GLY A 149 -34.90 20.60 7.00
C GLY A 149 -35.21 19.80 8.29
N PRO A 150 -36.00 20.32 9.24
CA PRO A 150 -36.23 19.65 10.51
C PRO A 150 -37.44 18.70 10.43
N ALA A 151 -37.23 17.38 10.53
CA ALA A 151 -38.24 16.41 10.98
C ALA A 151 -37.63 15.02 11.27
N PRO A 152 -38.24 14.20 12.17
CA PRO A 152 -37.56 13.12 12.86
C PRO A 152 -37.58 11.77 12.10
N THR A 153 -36.51 11.01 12.31
CA THR A 153 -36.36 9.54 12.20
C THR A 153 -37.57 8.76 11.68
N GLN A 154 -37.56 8.35 10.41
CA GLN A 154 -38.09 7.06 9.94
C GLN A 154 -37.56 6.73 8.52
N GLN A 155 -37.03 5.50 8.39
CA GLN A 155 -36.94 4.61 7.22
C GLN A 155 -36.98 5.18 5.79
N GLY A 156 -35.96 4.83 5.00
CA GLY A 156 -36.04 4.80 3.53
C GLY A 156 -34.79 5.39 2.87
N SER A 157 -33.83 4.55 2.47
CA SER A 157 -32.70 4.94 1.64
C SER A 157 -33.17 5.22 0.21
N GLN A 158 -33.57 6.46 -0.05
CA GLN A 158 -33.77 6.96 -1.40
C GLN A 158 -32.38 7.26 -1.99
N ILE A 159 -31.98 6.48 -3.00
CA ILE A 159 -30.73 6.65 -3.74
C ILE A 159 -30.80 8.00 -4.45
N ASP A 160 -29.96 8.95 -4.03
CA ASP A 160 -29.87 10.30 -4.56
C ASP A 160 -29.33 10.30 -6.01
N HIS A 161 -30.25 10.22 -6.97
CA HIS A 161 -30.06 10.71 -8.32
C HIS A 161 -30.56 12.15 -8.41
N SER A 162 -29.76 13.11 -7.97
CA SER A 162 -30.02 14.52 -8.27
C SER A 162 -28.75 15.19 -8.84
N PHE A 163 -28.71 15.27 -10.17
CA PHE A 163 -28.08 16.40 -10.86
C PHE A 163 -29.18 17.45 -11.08
N PRO A 164 -28.85 18.75 -11.31
CA PRO A 164 -29.84 19.72 -11.76
C PRO A 164 -30.44 19.20 -13.07
N PHE A 165 -31.72 18.88 -13.00
CA PHE A 165 -32.40 17.92 -13.88
C PHE A 165 -33.07 18.67 -15.03
N LEU A 166 -32.56 18.52 -16.25
CA LEU A 166 -33.31 18.86 -17.46
C LEU A 166 -33.96 17.56 -17.96
N GLU A 167 -35.24 17.41 -17.65
CA GLU A 167 -36.05 16.22 -17.95
C GLU A 167 -36.00 15.80 -19.42
N SER A 168 -35.91 16.77 -20.34
CA SER A 168 -35.79 16.53 -21.78
C SER A 168 -34.44 15.93 -22.21
N LEU A 169 -33.33 16.33 -21.57
CA LEU A 169 -32.02 15.77 -21.87
C LEU A 169 -31.90 14.36 -21.28
N ASN A 170 -32.50 14.13 -20.12
CA ASN A 170 -32.53 12.79 -19.52
C ASN A 170 -33.36 11.83 -20.37
N GLU A 171 -34.52 12.25 -20.87
CA GLU A 171 -35.32 11.41 -21.77
C GLU A 171 -34.55 11.05 -23.05
N VAL A 172 -33.90 12.03 -23.71
CA VAL A 172 -33.07 11.76 -24.90
C VAL A 172 -31.84 10.89 -24.58
N LEU A 173 -31.28 11.02 -23.39
CA LEU A 173 -30.08 10.28 -23.00
C LEU A 173 -30.44 8.87 -22.52
N GLU A 174 -31.62 8.68 -21.91
CA GLU A 174 -32.21 7.37 -21.62
C GLU A 174 -32.64 6.64 -22.89
N THR A 175 -33.24 7.31 -23.86
CA THR A 175 -33.58 6.68 -25.15
C THR A 175 -32.32 6.24 -25.90
N ASN A 176 -31.29 7.09 -25.98
CA ASN A 176 -29.99 6.68 -26.54
C ASN A 176 -29.37 5.52 -25.77
N ARG A 177 -29.44 5.50 -24.43
CA ARG A 177 -28.93 4.37 -23.62
C ARG A 177 -29.65 3.06 -23.90
N VAL A 178 -30.96 3.11 -24.10
CA VAL A 178 -31.78 1.93 -24.41
C VAL A 178 -31.54 1.45 -25.84
N GLU A 179 -31.39 2.36 -26.81
CA GLU A 179 -31.04 1.99 -28.20
C GLU A 179 -29.63 1.38 -28.29
N GLU A 180 -28.67 1.91 -27.54
CA GLU A 180 -27.30 1.38 -27.47
C GLU A 180 -27.26 -0.03 -26.87
N SER A 181 -28.01 -0.28 -25.79
CA SER A 181 -28.02 -1.61 -25.18
C SER A 181 -28.70 -2.67 -26.06
N GLN A 182 -29.71 -2.26 -26.82
CA GLN A 182 -30.38 -3.14 -27.79
C GLN A 182 -29.51 -3.43 -29.01
N SER A 183 -28.67 -2.51 -29.47
CA SER A 183 -27.80 -2.71 -30.65
C SER A 183 -26.48 -3.42 -30.34
N HIS A 184 -26.13 -3.61 -29.07
CA HIS A 184 -24.87 -4.23 -28.66
C HIS A 184 -24.74 -5.69 -29.09
N VAL A 185 -23.64 -6.06 -29.77
CA VAL A 185 -23.35 -7.43 -30.24
C VAL A 185 -22.42 -8.17 -29.30
N HIS A 186 -21.24 -7.62 -29.06
CA HIS A 186 -20.19 -8.32 -28.33
C HIS A 186 -19.21 -7.34 -27.70
N ARG A 187 -18.70 -7.71 -26.52
CA ARG A 187 -17.66 -7.01 -25.79
C ARG A 187 -16.36 -7.77 -25.90
N MET A 188 -15.37 -7.16 -26.54
CA MET A 188 -14.04 -7.72 -26.69
C MET A 188 -13.08 -7.07 -25.69
N TYR A 189 -12.46 -7.87 -24.82
CA TYR A 189 -11.53 -7.37 -23.82
C TYR A 189 -10.11 -7.25 -24.36
N PHE A 190 -9.38 -6.23 -23.90
CA PHE A 190 -7.94 -6.13 -24.12
C PHE A 190 -7.21 -7.15 -23.24
N MET A 191 -6.15 -7.74 -23.78
CA MET A 191 -5.23 -8.62 -23.08
C MET A 191 -4.12 -7.81 -22.41
N GLY A 192 -3.61 -8.35 -21.29
CA GLY A 192 -2.47 -7.80 -20.55
C GLY A 192 -2.86 -6.85 -19.40
N PRO A 193 -2.00 -6.73 -18.37
CA PRO A 193 -2.27 -5.97 -17.14
C PRO A 193 -2.07 -4.45 -17.27
N ASN A 194 -1.84 -3.93 -18.49
CA ASN A 194 -1.51 -2.52 -18.76
C ASN A 194 -0.29 -2.00 -17.98
N THR A 195 0.78 -2.79 -17.94
CA THR A 195 2.06 -2.40 -17.32
C THR A 195 3.00 -1.85 -18.39
N PHE A 196 4.07 -1.16 -17.98
CA PHE A 196 5.05 -0.66 -18.95
C PHE A 196 5.79 -1.78 -19.69
N SER A 197 5.90 -2.97 -19.08
CA SER A 197 6.44 -4.17 -19.71
C SER A 197 5.43 -4.85 -20.64
N GLU A 198 4.15 -4.87 -20.24
CA GLU A 198 3.09 -5.57 -20.97
C GLU A 198 1.88 -4.62 -21.14
N PRO A 199 1.86 -3.85 -22.25
CA PRO A 199 0.76 -2.94 -22.56
C PRO A 199 -0.51 -3.72 -22.94
N TRP A 200 -1.63 -2.98 -23.00
CA TRP A 200 -2.85 -3.50 -23.58
C TRP A 200 -2.66 -3.88 -25.05
N HIS A 201 -3.21 -5.02 -25.44
CA HIS A 201 -3.25 -5.45 -26.83
C HIS A 201 -4.52 -6.25 -27.12
N LEU A 202 -4.96 -6.22 -28.37
CA LEU A 202 -6.05 -7.04 -28.89
C LEU A 202 -5.46 -8.19 -29.72
N PRO A 203 -6.07 -9.40 -29.67
CA PRO A 203 -5.69 -10.50 -30.56
C PRO A 203 -6.08 -10.20 -32.00
N HIS A 204 -5.25 -10.65 -32.95
CA HIS A 204 -5.48 -10.51 -34.40
C HIS A 204 -6.59 -11.42 -34.95
N THR A 205 -7.21 -12.27 -34.14
CA THR A 205 -8.31 -13.12 -34.58
C THR A 205 -9.62 -12.58 -34.05
N PRO A 206 -10.57 -12.17 -34.91
CA PRO A 206 -11.87 -11.72 -34.46
C PRO A 206 -12.62 -12.87 -33.76
N PRO A 207 -13.29 -12.62 -32.62
CA PRO A 207 -14.16 -13.60 -31.97
C PRO A 207 -15.23 -14.14 -32.92
N GLU A 208 -15.67 -15.39 -32.72
CA GLU A 208 -16.69 -16.04 -33.56
C GLU A 208 -17.96 -15.18 -33.71
N GLN A 209 -18.36 -14.48 -32.64
CA GLN A 209 -19.54 -13.62 -32.59
C GLN A 209 -19.39 -12.33 -33.43
N VAL A 210 -18.15 -11.88 -33.63
CA VAL A 210 -17.82 -10.63 -34.34
C VAL A 210 -17.41 -10.90 -35.79
N LYS A 211 -16.99 -12.13 -36.09
CA LYS A 211 -16.54 -12.56 -37.42
C LYS A 211 -17.56 -12.28 -38.53
N GLU A 212 -18.85 -12.31 -38.21
CA GLU A 212 -19.93 -12.06 -39.18
C GLU A 212 -20.19 -10.58 -39.47
N ILE A 213 -19.88 -9.67 -38.53
CA ILE A 213 -20.12 -8.23 -38.69
C ILE A 213 -18.87 -7.48 -39.17
N VAL A 214 -17.71 -8.14 -39.20
CA VAL A 214 -16.41 -7.53 -39.53
C VAL A 214 -15.76 -8.16 -40.77
N TYR A 215 -15.00 -7.37 -41.52
CA TYR A 215 -14.04 -7.84 -42.51
C TYR A 215 -12.72 -8.20 -41.83
N GLU A 216 -12.32 -9.47 -41.86
CA GLU A 216 -11.13 -9.98 -41.16
C GLU A 216 -9.84 -9.21 -41.51
N GLY A 217 -9.61 -8.90 -42.79
CA GLY A 217 -8.40 -8.16 -43.20
C GLY A 217 -8.34 -6.74 -42.62
N ALA A 218 -9.46 -6.01 -42.67
CA ALA A 218 -9.54 -4.65 -42.11
C ALA A 218 -9.54 -4.65 -40.58
N PHE A 219 -10.07 -5.71 -39.96
CA PHE A 219 -9.96 -5.92 -38.51
C PHE A 219 -8.51 -6.05 -38.06
N ASN A 220 -7.70 -6.81 -38.80
CA ASN A 220 -6.29 -7.01 -38.43
C ASN A 220 -5.51 -5.70 -38.48
N ALA A 221 -5.73 -4.88 -39.51
CA ALA A 221 -5.13 -3.55 -39.61
C ALA A 221 -5.58 -2.63 -38.47
N PHE A 222 -6.86 -2.67 -38.11
CA PHE A 222 -7.39 -1.95 -36.94
C PHE A 222 -6.72 -2.39 -35.63
N VAL A 223 -6.52 -3.69 -35.46
CA VAL A 223 -5.82 -4.26 -34.28
C VAL A 223 -4.35 -3.82 -34.26
N ASP A 224 -3.66 -3.81 -35.40
CA ASP A 224 -2.28 -3.33 -35.50
C ASP A 224 -2.16 -1.86 -35.04
N GLU A 225 -3.07 -1.01 -35.50
CA GLU A 225 -3.10 0.41 -35.13
C GLU A 225 -3.41 0.60 -33.64
N ILE A 226 -4.40 -0.11 -33.10
CA ILE A 226 -4.71 -0.07 -31.66
C ILE A 226 -3.53 -0.56 -30.82
N ASN A 227 -2.91 -1.67 -31.19
CA ASN A 227 -1.78 -2.25 -30.46
C ASN A 227 -0.58 -1.30 -30.49
N ALA A 228 -0.34 -0.63 -31.62
CA ALA A 228 0.69 0.40 -31.75
C ALA A 228 0.40 1.64 -30.86
N LEU A 229 -0.86 2.09 -30.79
CA LEU A 229 -1.27 3.21 -29.94
C LEU A 229 -1.14 2.86 -28.44
N ALA A 230 -1.47 1.63 -28.07
CA ALA A 230 -1.42 1.11 -26.71
C ALA A 230 0.02 0.87 -26.20
N ALA A 231 0.98 0.61 -27.09
CA ALA A 231 2.37 0.35 -26.73
C ALA A 231 3.04 1.51 -25.98
N TYR A 232 3.83 1.19 -24.96
CA TYR A 232 4.61 2.17 -24.18
C TYR A 232 6.01 2.34 -24.75
N HIS A 233 6.53 3.57 -24.72
CA HIS A 233 7.95 3.81 -25.00
C HIS A 233 8.82 3.47 -23.78
N TRP A 234 10.06 3.04 -24.03
CA TRP A 234 11.02 2.63 -22.99
C TRP A 234 11.30 3.72 -21.94
N TRP A 235 11.29 4.99 -22.35
CA TRP A 235 11.56 6.12 -21.45
C TRP A 235 10.43 6.31 -20.43
N GLU A 236 9.19 5.94 -20.77
CA GLU A 236 8.04 6.08 -19.86
C GLU A 236 8.18 5.18 -18.64
N GLY A 237 8.62 3.93 -18.87
CA GLY A 237 8.94 2.97 -17.81
C GLY A 237 10.22 3.34 -17.04
N SER A 238 11.19 3.97 -17.71
CA SER A 238 12.42 4.45 -17.06
C SER A 238 12.12 5.60 -16.09
N VAL A 239 11.31 6.58 -16.49
CA VAL A 239 10.84 7.67 -15.63
C VAL A 239 10.06 7.12 -14.44
N HIS A 240 9.15 6.16 -14.67
CA HIS A 240 8.43 5.49 -13.60
C HIS A 240 9.39 4.81 -12.60
N SER A 241 10.39 4.08 -13.09
CA SER A 241 11.37 3.38 -12.24
C SER A 241 12.20 4.35 -11.38
N ILE A 242 12.63 5.47 -11.96
CA ILE A 242 13.33 6.54 -11.24
C ILE A 242 12.40 7.14 -10.17
N LEU A 243 11.15 7.45 -10.52
CA LEU A 243 10.17 7.99 -9.58
C LEU A 243 9.81 6.98 -8.46
N CYS A 244 9.80 5.68 -8.71
CA CYS A 244 9.57 4.69 -7.66
C CYS A 244 10.62 4.78 -6.55
N ILE A 245 11.86 5.12 -6.90
CA ILE A 245 12.98 5.27 -5.95
C ILE A 245 12.93 6.64 -5.28
N LEU A 246 12.72 7.72 -6.04
CA LEU A 246 12.80 9.09 -5.54
C LEU A 246 11.51 9.56 -4.84
N ALA A 247 10.35 9.22 -5.39
CA ALA A 247 9.05 9.65 -4.89
C ALA A 247 7.89 8.75 -5.37
N TYR A 248 7.62 7.68 -4.64
CA TYR A 248 6.57 6.70 -4.95
C TYR A 248 5.19 7.30 -5.31
N PRO A 249 4.67 8.36 -4.64
CA PRO A 249 3.41 9.00 -5.03
C PRO A 249 3.38 9.53 -6.45
N PHE A 250 4.49 10.10 -6.89
CA PHE A 250 4.62 10.59 -8.25
C PHE A 250 4.80 9.45 -9.24
N ALA A 251 5.41 8.34 -8.84
CA ALA A 251 5.48 7.16 -9.68
C ALA A 251 4.07 6.64 -10.00
N TRP A 252 3.23 6.49 -8.97
CA TRP A 252 1.84 6.06 -9.15
C TRP A 252 1.02 7.05 -9.99
N SER A 253 1.10 8.35 -9.69
CA SER A 253 0.36 9.37 -10.45
C SER A 253 0.84 9.46 -11.91
N TRP A 254 2.15 9.33 -12.15
CA TRP A 254 2.74 9.23 -13.48
C TRP A 254 2.17 8.04 -14.25
N GLN A 255 2.18 6.84 -13.64
CA GLN A 255 1.66 5.64 -14.25
C GLN A 255 0.18 5.78 -14.61
N GLN A 256 -0.64 6.31 -13.69
CA GLN A 256 -2.06 6.55 -13.94
C GLN A 256 -2.29 7.61 -15.02
N TRP A 257 -1.49 8.67 -15.04
CA TRP A 257 -1.55 9.71 -16.08
C TRP A 257 -1.21 9.16 -17.47
N ARG A 258 -0.14 8.36 -17.59
CA ARG A 258 0.21 7.68 -18.86
C ARG A 258 -0.89 6.75 -19.35
N ARG A 259 -1.47 5.94 -18.45
CA ARG A 259 -2.60 5.06 -18.78
C ARG A 259 -3.83 5.84 -19.27
N ARG A 260 -4.17 6.97 -18.63
CA ARG A 260 -5.27 7.83 -19.06
C ARG A 260 -5.03 8.43 -20.44
N MET A 261 -3.83 8.96 -20.67
CA MET A 261 -3.43 9.49 -21.97
C MET A 261 -3.54 8.44 -23.07
N LYS A 262 -3.14 7.19 -22.80
CA LYS A 262 -3.28 6.07 -23.76
C LYS A 262 -4.73 5.73 -24.05
N LEU A 263 -5.57 5.62 -23.02
CA LEU A 263 -7.01 5.39 -23.20
C LEU A 263 -7.67 6.53 -23.99
N GLN A 264 -7.32 7.79 -23.70
CA GLN A 264 -7.84 8.95 -24.42
C GLN A 264 -7.48 8.90 -25.89
N LYS A 265 -6.21 8.62 -26.22
CA LYS A 265 -5.77 8.43 -27.62
C LYS A 265 -6.50 7.31 -28.33
N ILE A 266 -6.66 6.15 -27.69
CA ILE A 266 -7.40 5.02 -28.29
C ILE A 266 -8.87 5.41 -28.51
N ARG A 267 -9.48 6.13 -27.56
CA ARG A 267 -10.87 6.59 -27.68
C ARG A 267 -11.05 7.64 -28.77
N GLU A 268 -10.13 8.59 -28.89
CA GLU A 268 -10.11 9.60 -29.96
C GLU A 268 -9.90 8.94 -31.32
N PHE A 269 -8.96 8.01 -31.41
CA PHE A 269 -8.72 7.23 -32.62
C PHE A 269 -10.00 6.52 -33.10
N VAL A 270 -10.66 5.74 -32.23
CA VAL A 270 -11.90 5.02 -32.60
C VAL A 270 -13.07 5.96 -32.88
N ARG A 271 -13.16 7.12 -32.22
CA ARG A 271 -14.29 8.04 -32.37
C ARG A 271 -14.17 8.98 -33.57
N SER A 272 -12.96 9.41 -33.93
CA SER A 272 -12.77 10.48 -34.90
C SER A 272 -11.75 10.21 -36.00
N GLU A 273 -10.74 9.36 -35.79
CA GLU A 273 -9.70 9.16 -36.81
C GLU A 273 -9.92 7.91 -37.66
N TYR A 274 -10.52 6.87 -37.08
CA TYR A 274 -10.77 5.61 -37.74
C TYR A 274 -12.13 5.60 -38.43
N ASP A 275 -12.18 5.21 -39.71
CA ASP A 275 -13.40 5.20 -40.54
C ASP A 275 -14.36 4.00 -40.28
N HIS A 276 -14.16 3.26 -39.19
CA HIS A 276 -14.90 2.04 -38.86
C HIS A 276 -14.89 1.00 -40.00
N SER A 277 -13.89 1.06 -40.89
CA SER A 277 -13.83 0.32 -42.16
C SER A 277 -13.88 -1.20 -42.00
N CYS A 278 -13.52 -1.69 -40.81
CA CYS A 278 -13.64 -3.10 -40.45
C CYS A 278 -15.11 -3.57 -40.38
N LEU A 279 -16.08 -2.70 -40.07
CA LEU A 279 -17.49 -3.07 -39.99
C LEU A 279 -18.09 -3.27 -41.39
N ARG A 280 -18.98 -4.26 -41.52
CA ARG A 280 -19.70 -4.54 -42.76
C ARG A 280 -20.84 -3.55 -43.02
N SER A 281 -21.50 -3.08 -41.95
CA SER A 281 -22.58 -2.10 -42.02
C SER A 281 -22.10 -0.76 -42.57
N CYS A 282 -22.82 -0.25 -43.57
CA CYS A 282 -22.56 1.08 -44.13
C CYS A 282 -23.04 2.18 -43.18
N ARG A 283 -24.15 1.93 -42.45
CA ARG A 283 -24.71 2.90 -41.51
C ARG A 283 -23.79 3.11 -40.31
N SER A 284 -23.29 2.03 -39.70
CA SER A 284 -22.42 2.13 -38.53
C SER A 284 -21.11 2.85 -38.86
N ARG A 285 -20.60 2.67 -40.09
CA ARG A 285 -19.46 3.39 -40.65
C ARG A 285 -19.72 4.87 -40.84
N ALA A 286 -20.86 5.22 -41.43
CA ALA A 286 -21.20 6.62 -41.70
C ALA A 286 -21.46 7.43 -40.43
N LEU A 287 -22.00 6.79 -39.37
CA LEU A 287 -22.34 7.46 -38.11
C LEU A 287 -21.24 7.39 -37.04
N TYR A 288 -20.16 6.63 -37.26
CA TYR A 288 -19.12 6.39 -36.26
C TYR A 288 -19.66 5.82 -34.93
N GLU A 289 -20.73 5.03 -35.00
CA GLU A 289 -21.45 4.49 -33.83
C GLU A 289 -21.21 2.99 -33.61
N GLY A 290 -20.56 2.30 -34.55
CA GLY A 290 -20.43 0.84 -34.52
C GLY A 290 -19.39 0.29 -33.53
N LEU A 291 -18.47 1.12 -33.05
CA LEU A 291 -17.42 0.74 -32.09
C LEU A 291 -17.35 1.75 -30.96
N LYS A 292 -17.27 1.28 -29.71
CA LYS A 292 -16.97 2.13 -28.55
C LYS A 292 -15.90 1.51 -27.66
N VAL A 293 -14.98 2.35 -27.18
CA VAL A 293 -13.91 1.93 -26.27
C VAL A 293 -14.13 2.49 -24.88
N ALA A 294 -14.17 1.58 -23.91
CA ALA A 294 -14.29 1.89 -22.50
C ALA A 294 -13.28 1.10 -21.68
N ALA A 295 -13.07 1.56 -20.45
CA ALA A 295 -12.16 0.93 -19.52
C ALA A 295 -12.66 1.09 -18.10
N THR A 296 -12.22 0.16 -17.26
CA THR A 296 -12.46 0.20 -15.81
C THR A 296 -11.87 1.46 -15.18
N PRO A 297 -12.43 1.95 -14.05
CA PRO A 297 -11.93 3.16 -13.36
C PRO A 297 -10.48 3.01 -12.85
N ASP A 298 -9.98 1.79 -12.78
CA ASP A 298 -8.63 1.44 -12.35
C ASP A 298 -7.62 1.49 -13.51
N LEU A 299 -8.13 1.52 -14.75
CA LEU A 299 -7.37 1.47 -15.99
C LEU A 299 -6.50 0.20 -16.11
N MET A 300 -6.92 -0.89 -15.47
CA MET A 300 -6.26 -2.20 -15.59
C MET A 300 -6.88 -3.02 -16.72
N LEU A 301 -8.20 -2.91 -16.90
CA LEU A 301 -8.96 -3.61 -17.93
C LEU A 301 -9.64 -2.59 -18.85
N ALA A 302 -9.47 -2.79 -20.16
CA ALA A 302 -10.15 -2.06 -21.21
C ALA A 302 -10.93 -3.04 -22.10
N TYR A 303 -11.93 -2.54 -22.83
CA TYR A 303 -12.72 -3.32 -23.77
C TYR A 303 -13.24 -2.46 -24.93
N VAL A 304 -13.52 -3.13 -26.05
CA VAL A 304 -14.19 -2.58 -27.23
C VAL A 304 -15.55 -3.24 -27.35
N ASP A 305 -16.59 -2.42 -27.37
CA ASP A 305 -17.98 -2.83 -27.58
C ASP A 305 -18.35 -2.64 -29.06
N PHE A 306 -18.94 -3.68 -29.65
CA PHE A 306 -19.41 -3.70 -31.04
C PHE A 306 -20.92 -3.50 -31.08
N PHE A 307 -21.40 -2.61 -31.94
CA PHE A 307 -22.82 -2.32 -32.12
C PHE A 307 -23.26 -2.59 -33.56
N LEU A 308 -24.46 -3.14 -33.73
CA LEU A 308 -25.09 -3.36 -35.03
C LEU A 308 -25.59 -2.05 -35.61
N GLY A 309 -25.28 -1.83 -36.89
CA GLY A 309 -25.99 -0.84 -37.68
C GLY A 309 -27.39 -1.33 -38.00
N GLY A 310 -28.39 -0.44 -37.95
CA GLY A 310 -29.78 -0.77 -38.27
C GLY A 310 -30.04 -1.24 -39.71
N ASP A 311 -29.03 -1.23 -40.57
CA ASP A 311 -29.01 -1.81 -41.92
C ASP A 311 -28.74 -3.33 -41.93
N GLU A 312 -28.13 -3.88 -40.88
CA GLU A 312 -27.82 -5.31 -40.71
C GLU A 312 -28.86 -6.06 -39.86
N LYS A 313 -30.15 -5.71 -39.99
CA LYS A 313 -31.24 -6.40 -39.26
C LYS A 313 -31.44 -7.83 -39.78
N ARG A 314 -30.68 -8.78 -39.22
CA ARG A 314 -30.94 -10.23 -39.34
C ARG A 314 -31.74 -10.70 -38.12
N ASN A 315 -32.58 -11.71 -38.29
CA ASN A 315 -33.39 -12.23 -37.17
C ASN A 315 -32.54 -12.83 -36.02
N ASP A 316 -31.28 -13.19 -36.29
CA ASP A 316 -30.34 -13.79 -35.33
C ASP A 316 -29.45 -12.77 -34.60
N LEU A 317 -29.51 -11.48 -34.97
CA LEU A 317 -28.65 -10.40 -34.48
C LEU A 317 -29.52 -9.19 -34.07
N PRO A 318 -29.34 -8.61 -32.87
CA PRO A 318 -28.38 -8.93 -31.81
C PRO A 318 -28.69 -10.28 -31.13
N PRO A 319 -27.68 -11.06 -30.69
CA PRO A 319 -27.93 -12.33 -30.03
C PRO A 319 -28.59 -12.10 -28.67
N SER A 320 -29.61 -12.91 -28.38
CA SER A 320 -30.26 -12.94 -27.05
C SER A 320 -29.26 -13.37 -25.97
N LEU A 321 -29.55 -13.06 -24.70
CA LEU A 321 -28.65 -13.44 -23.60
C LEU A 321 -28.33 -14.94 -23.60
N HIS A 322 -29.34 -15.78 -23.84
CA HIS A 322 -29.15 -17.24 -23.91
C HIS A 322 -28.21 -17.68 -25.02
N GLN A 323 -28.23 -17.01 -26.19
CA GLN A 323 -27.32 -17.30 -27.30
C GLN A 323 -25.88 -16.85 -27.03
N ARG A 324 -25.68 -15.93 -26.07
CA ARG A 324 -24.35 -15.46 -25.64
C ARG A 324 -23.69 -16.38 -24.63
N PHE A 325 -24.44 -17.30 -24.01
CA PHE A 325 -23.83 -18.24 -23.07
C PHE A 325 -22.92 -19.25 -23.77
N PRO A 326 -21.83 -19.68 -23.11
CA PRO A 326 -21.29 -19.12 -21.87
C PRO A 326 -20.66 -17.72 -22.08
N MET A 327 -20.93 -16.79 -21.17
CA MET A 327 -20.45 -15.40 -21.23
C MET A 327 -19.40 -15.16 -20.14
N SER A 328 -18.25 -14.58 -20.51
CA SER A 328 -17.18 -14.22 -19.57
C SER A 328 -17.24 -12.74 -19.19
N LEU A 329 -17.27 -12.43 -17.90
CA LEU A 329 -17.12 -11.08 -17.37
C LEU A 329 -15.82 -10.98 -16.57
N LEU A 330 -14.85 -10.21 -17.06
CA LEU A 330 -13.54 -10.08 -16.42
C LEU A 330 -13.55 -9.09 -15.25
N PHE A 331 -12.75 -9.37 -14.22
CA PHE A 331 -12.49 -8.43 -13.14
C PHE A 331 -11.47 -7.38 -13.57
N GLY A 332 -11.72 -6.12 -13.19
CA GLY A 332 -10.71 -5.09 -13.11
C GLY A 332 -9.87 -5.23 -11.85
N GLY A 333 -8.69 -4.61 -11.87
CA GLY A 333 -7.74 -4.68 -10.76
C GLY A 333 -6.87 -5.94 -10.80
N ASP A 334 -5.78 -5.93 -10.04
CA ASP A 334 -4.83 -7.06 -9.92
C ASP A 334 -4.81 -7.65 -8.50
N GLY A 335 -5.72 -7.21 -7.63
CA GLY A 335 -5.77 -7.61 -6.22
C GLY A 335 -4.68 -6.95 -5.37
N SER A 336 -4.02 -5.92 -5.89
CA SER A 336 -3.12 -5.06 -5.11
C SER A 336 -3.91 -4.16 -4.16
N TYR A 337 -3.22 -3.55 -3.21
CA TYR A 337 -3.84 -2.62 -2.28
C TYR A 337 -4.39 -1.35 -2.96
N MET A 338 -3.79 -0.92 -4.08
CA MET A 338 -4.26 0.25 -4.86
C MET A 338 -5.39 -0.07 -5.84
N ALA A 339 -5.45 -1.31 -6.35
CA ALA A 339 -6.40 -1.76 -7.34
C ALA A 339 -6.96 -3.14 -6.94
N PRO A 340 -7.91 -3.18 -5.98
CA PRO A 340 -8.56 -4.42 -5.60
C PRO A 340 -9.35 -5.01 -6.77
N PHE A 341 -9.63 -6.31 -6.73
CA PHE A 341 -10.50 -6.90 -7.74
C PHE A 341 -11.90 -6.30 -7.67
N SER A 342 -12.42 -5.90 -8.83
CA SER A 342 -13.78 -5.38 -8.95
C SER A 342 -14.40 -5.76 -10.28
N LEU A 343 -15.69 -6.09 -10.26
CA LEU A 343 -16.52 -6.25 -11.43
C LEU A 343 -17.15 -4.90 -11.77
N HIS A 344 -16.83 -4.37 -12.94
CA HIS A 344 -17.43 -3.13 -13.44
C HIS A 344 -18.79 -3.44 -14.08
N ASN A 345 -19.85 -2.84 -13.55
CA ASN A 345 -21.20 -3.00 -14.08
C ASN A 345 -21.61 -1.76 -14.88
N ASP A 346 -21.64 -1.92 -16.19
CA ASP A 346 -22.12 -0.90 -17.13
C ASP A 346 -23.63 -1.03 -17.37
N ASN A 347 -24.22 0.01 -17.95
CA ASN A 347 -25.59 -0.02 -18.44
C ASN A 347 -25.81 -1.15 -19.47
N ILE A 348 -24.82 -1.44 -20.32
CA ILE A 348 -24.90 -2.52 -21.32
C ILE A 348 -25.02 -3.88 -20.62
N ILE A 349 -24.15 -4.19 -19.66
CA ILE A 349 -24.22 -5.47 -18.91
C ILE A 349 -25.53 -5.54 -18.13
N THR A 350 -25.93 -4.46 -17.47
CA THR A 350 -27.19 -4.41 -16.70
C THR A 350 -28.40 -4.67 -17.60
N SER A 351 -28.45 -4.07 -18.78
CA SER A 351 -29.52 -4.27 -19.76
C SER A 351 -29.49 -5.63 -20.45
N LEU A 352 -28.32 -6.26 -20.56
CA LEU A 352 -28.22 -7.64 -21.03
C LEU A 352 -28.73 -8.62 -19.97
N MET A 353 -28.31 -8.43 -18.72
CA MET A 353 -28.71 -9.29 -17.59
C MET A 353 -30.19 -9.11 -17.23
N SER A 354 -30.79 -7.94 -17.51
CA SER A 354 -32.22 -7.69 -17.30
C SER A 354 -33.14 -8.59 -18.12
N GLN A 355 -32.62 -9.31 -19.13
CA GLN A 355 -33.37 -10.30 -19.89
C GLN A 355 -33.70 -11.56 -19.05
N SER A 356 -32.94 -11.85 -18.00
CA SER A 356 -33.13 -13.03 -17.14
C SER A 356 -33.25 -12.71 -15.65
N VAL A 357 -32.57 -11.66 -15.16
CA VAL A 357 -32.52 -11.31 -13.73
C VAL A 357 -32.96 -9.86 -13.54
N PRO A 358 -33.79 -9.52 -12.53
CA PRO A 358 -34.16 -8.13 -12.27
C PRO A 358 -32.93 -7.21 -12.09
N PRO A 359 -32.92 -5.99 -12.64
CA PRO A 359 -31.78 -5.07 -12.55
C PRO A 359 -31.35 -4.76 -11.11
N THR A 360 -32.30 -4.68 -10.16
CA THR A 360 -32.04 -4.45 -8.74
C THR A 360 -31.28 -5.61 -8.11
N THR A 361 -31.70 -6.84 -8.39
CA THR A 361 -31.02 -8.07 -7.97
C THR A 361 -29.62 -8.15 -8.58
N TRP A 362 -29.46 -7.85 -9.87
CA TRP A 362 -28.15 -7.83 -10.51
C TRP A 362 -27.21 -6.78 -9.89
N TYR A 363 -27.70 -5.56 -9.67
CA TYR A 363 -26.91 -4.51 -9.02
C TYR A 363 -26.47 -4.91 -7.61
N ARG A 364 -27.39 -5.48 -6.81
CA ARG A 364 -27.09 -5.99 -5.46
C ARG A 364 -26.09 -7.14 -5.49
N PHE A 365 -26.20 -8.05 -6.45
CA PHE A 365 -25.21 -9.10 -6.69
C PHE A 365 -23.82 -8.52 -6.95
N VAL A 366 -23.69 -7.58 -7.90
CA VAL A 366 -22.39 -6.95 -8.24
C VAL A 366 -21.82 -6.21 -7.02
N ALA A 367 -22.64 -5.46 -6.30
CA ALA A 367 -22.22 -4.73 -5.11
C ALA A 367 -21.71 -5.67 -4.00
N GLY A 368 -22.43 -6.76 -3.74
CA GLY A 368 -22.02 -7.79 -2.77
C GLY A 368 -20.75 -8.52 -3.20
N LEU A 369 -20.64 -8.88 -4.49
CA LEU A 369 -19.44 -9.50 -5.04
C LEU A 369 -18.24 -8.57 -4.91
N ASN A 370 -18.37 -7.29 -5.27
CA ASN A 370 -17.30 -6.30 -5.13
C ASN A 370 -16.87 -6.11 -3.67
N ALA A 371 -17.82 -6.21 -2.71
CA ALA A 371 -17.50 -6.21 -1.29
C ALA A 371 -16.64 -7.42 -0.86
N GLN A 372 -16.91 -8.61 -1.41
CA GLN A 372 -16.09 -9.80 -1.15
C GLN A 372 -14.74 -9.76 -1.87
N LEU A 373 -14.72 -9.37 -3.16
CA LEU A 373 -13.51 -9.26 -3.99
C LEU A 373 -12.52 -8.24 -3.43
N ARG A 374 -13.01 -7.19 -2.77
CA ARG A 374 -12.18 -6.23 -2.06
C ARG A 374 -11.28 -6.85 -0.98
N LEU A 375 -11.67 -7.99 -0.41
CA LEU A 375 -10.89 -8.71 0.61
C LEU A 375 -9.87 -9.68 0.02
N VAL A 376 -9.93 -9.94 -1.29
CA VAL A 376 -9.00 -10.79 -2.01
C VAL A 376 -7.70 -10.05 -2.24
N ARG A 377 -6.57 -10.70 -1.94
CA ARG A 377 -5.24 -10.09 -1.94
C ARG A 377 -4.29 -10.88 -2.81
N ARG A 378 -3.52 -10.18 -3.62
CA ARG A 378 -2.40 -10.75 -4.36
C ARG A 378 -1.38 -11.39 -3.39
N GLY A 379 -0.98 -12.63 -3.67
CA GLY A 379 -0.08 -13.43 -2.82
C GLY A 379 -0.77 -14.33 -1.79
N CYS A 380 -2.09 -14.18 -1.59
CA CYS A 380 -2.93 -15.07 -0.79
C CYS A 380 -4.23 -15.46 -1.53
N LEU A 381 -4.20 -15.53 -2.86
CA LEU A 381 -5.39 -15.74 -3.68
C LEU A 381 -6.07 -17.06 -3.34
N ARG A 382 -5.29 -18.14 -3.16
CA ARG A 382 -5.80 -19.46 -2.78
C ARG A 382 -6.66 -19.44 -1.51
N SER A 383 -6.24 -18.70 -0.49
CA SER A 383 -6.98 -18.64 0.78
C SER A 383 -8.17 -17.68 0.70
N LYS A 384 -8.09 -16.63 -0.11
CA LYS A 384 -9.09 -15.54 -0.12
C LYS A 384 -10.16 -15.70 -1.20
N PHE A 385 -9.91 -16.45 -2.27
CA PHE A 385 -10.96 -16.81 -3.23
C PHE A 385 -11.91 -17.89 -2.70
N ARG A 386 -11.47 -18.74 -1.76
CA ARG A 386 -12.34 -19.77 -1.17
C ARG A 386 -13.62 -19.20 -0.54
N PRO A 387 -13.58 -18.15 0.30
CA PRO A 387 -14.80 -17.46 0.77
C PRO A 387 -15.67 -16.89 -0.36
N VAL A 388 -15.07 -16.42 -1.46
CA VAL A 388 -15.82 -15.87 -2.60
C VAL A 388 -16.59 -16.97 -3.33
N ILE A 389 -15.95 -18.12 -3.60
CA ILE A 389 -16.61 -19.28 -4.23
C ILE A 389 -17.75 -19.79 -3.34
N GLN A 390 -17.52 -19.95 -2.04
CA GLN A 390 -18.55 -20.37 -1.10
C GLN A 390 -19.74 -19.39 -1.06
N TRP A 391 -19.47 -18.09 -1.10
CA TRP A 391 -20.51 -17.08 -1.19
C TRP A 391 -21.29 -17.15 -2.52
N LEU A 392 -20.60 -17.37 -3.65
CA LEU A 392 -21.25 -17.55 -4.94
C LEU A 392 -22.20 -18.77 -4.95
N GLU A 393 -21.70 -19.92 -4.49
CA GLU A 393 -22.46 -21.18 -4.48
C GLU A 393 -23.66 -21.15 -3.52
N THR A 394 -23.47 -20.69 -2.28
CA THR A 394 -24.49 -20.80 -1.23
C THR A 394 -25.45 -19.62 -1.16
N PHE A 395 -25.03 -18.43 -1.63
CA PHE A 395 -25.75 -17.18 -1.38
C PHE A 395 -26.18 -16.47 -2.65
N ALA A 396 -25.31 -16.38 -3.66
CA ALA A 396 -25.61 -15.67 -4.90
C ALA A 396 -26.40 -16.51 -5.92
N ASN A 397 -25.89 -17.68 -6.29
CA ASN A 397 -26.50 -18.55 -7.31
C ASN A 397 -27.96 -18.93 -7.01
N PRO A 398 -28.38 -19.18 -5.75
CA PRO A 398 -29.79 -19.43 -5.44
C PRO A 398 -30.72 -18.24 -5.72
N ALA A 399 -30.21 -17.00 -5.71
CA ALA A 399 -31.00 -15.80 -5.97
C ALA A 399 -31.06 -15.42 -7.47
N LEU A 400 -30.12 -15.94 -8.28
CA LEU A 400 -30.05 -15.72 -9.71
C LEU A 400 -30.83 -16.82 -10.44
N SER A 401 -32.16 -16.77 -10.38
CA SER A 401 -33.02 -17.74 -11.08
C SER A 401 -32.78 -17.70 -12.60
N GLY A 402 -32.42 -18.84 -13.20
CA GLY A 402 -32.22 -18.99 -14.65
C GLY A 402 -30.78 -18.82 -15.14
N VAL A 403 -29.85 -18.37 -14.29
CA VAL A 403 -28.45 -18.12 -14.65
C VAL A 403 -27.51 -18.60 -13.55
N HIS A 404 -26.51 -19.40 -13.90
CA HIS A 404 -25.46 -19.82 -12.99
C HIS A 404 -24.19 -18.99 -13.20
N VAL A 405 -23.52 -18.66 -12.09
CA VAL A 405 -22.30 -17.86 -12.10
C VAL A 405 -21.19 -18.59 -11.36
N ASP A 406 -20.11 -18.86 -12.08
CA ASP A 406 -18.90 -19.46 -11.53
C ASP A 406 -17.71 -18.51 -11.59
N LEU A 407 -16.81 -18.63 -10.62
CA LEU A 407 -15.52 -17.96 -10.67
C LEU A 407 -14.61 -18.69 -11.67
N ALA A 408 -13.98 -17.96 -12.58
CA ALA A 408 -13.09 -18.53 -13.59
C ALA A 408 -11.79 -17.72 -13.71
N TRP A 409 -10.76 -18.39 -14.23
CA TRP A 409 -9.54 -17.75 -14.69
C TRP A 409 -9.43 -17.89 -16.21
N PHE A 410 -8.90 -16.85 -16.85
CA PHE A 410 -8.73 -16.74 -18.30
C PHE A 410 -7.24 -16.51 -18.57
N GLN A 411 -6.66 -17.34 -19.45
CA GLN A 411 -5.25 -17.18 -19.79
C GLN A 411 -5.11 -15.94 -20.69
N ALA A 412 -4.53 -14.89 -20.14
CA ALA A 412 -4.46 -13.60 -20.83
C ALA A 412 -3.28 -13.55 -21.80
N THR A 413 -2.12 -14.04 -21.36
CA THR A 413 -0.86 -13.87 -22.08
C THR A 413 0.07 -15.07 -21.92
N THR A 414 1.01 -15.22 -22.84
CA THR A 414 2.03 -16.29 -22.84
C THR A 414 3.03 -16.17 -21.69
N ASP A 415 3.09 -15.00 -21.02
CA ASP A 415 4.04 -14.67 -19.95
C ASP A 415 3.55 -15.09 -18.55
N GLY A 416 2.40 -15.79 -18.48
CA GLY A 416 1.85 -16.36 -17.26
C GLY A 416 0.96 -15.43 -16.45
N TYR A 417 0.48 -14.32 -17.03
CA TYR A 417 -0.55 -13.49 -16.42
C TYR A 417 -1.95 -14.11 -16.64
N CYS A 418 -2.69 -14.27 -15.55
CA CYS A 418 -4.06 -14.78 -15.56
C CYS A 418 -5.03 -13.66 -15.20
N HIS A 419 -6.05 -13.46 -16.04
CA HIS A 419 -7.21 -12.65 -15.66
C HIS A 419 -8.18 -13.51 -14.86
N TYR A 420 -8.77 -12.94 -13.83
CA TYR A 420 -9.86 -13.56 -13.09
C TYR A 420 -11.18 -12.91 -13.48
N GLY A 421 -12.26 -13.66 -13.45
CA GLY A 421 -13.58 -13.15 -13.78
C GLY A 421 -14.67 -14.14 -13.43
N LEU A 422 -15.88 -13.85 -13.92
CA LEU A 422 -17.03 -14.72 -13.82
C LEU A 422 -17.30 -15.39 -15.16
N LEU A 423 -17.68 -16.67 -15.10
CA LEU A 423 -18.27 -17.40 -16.20
C LEU A 423 -19.76 -17.56 -15.92
N ILE A 424 -20.59 -17.09 -16.85
CA ILE A 424 -22.03 -17.07 -16.73
C ILE A 424 -22.62 -18.03 -17.77
N TYR A 425 -23.50 -18.92 -17.35
CA TYR A 425 -24.20 -19.84 -18.24
C TYR A 425 -25.65 -20.06 -17.81
N ALA A 426 -26.51 -20.46 -18.75
CA ALA A 426 -27.91 -20.77 -18.44
C ALA A 426 -28.02 -22.01 -17.57
N VAL A 427 -28.91 -21.97 -16.58
CA VAL A 427 -29.37 -23.17 -15.88
C VAL A 427 -30.44 -23.81 -16.76
N GLU A 428 -30.13 -24.93 -17.41
CA GLU A 428 -31.19 -25.78 -17.98
C GLU A 428 -31.99 -26.34 -16.79
N GLU A 429 -33.30 -26.05 -16.74
CA GLU A 429 -34.20 -26.72 -15.80
C GLU A 429 -34.08 -28.23 -16.03
N GLU A 430 -33.52 -28.92 -15.05
CA GLU A 430 -33.42 -30.38 -15.06
C GLU A 430 -34.83 -30.99 -15.17
N ILE A 431 -35.21 -31.38 -16.38
CA ILE A 431 -36.17 -32.45 -16.58
C ILE A 431 -35.50 -33.73 -16.06
N GLY A 432 -35.72 -34.02 -14.78
CA GLY A 432 -35.53 -35.33 -14.16
C GLY A 432 -34.10 -35.69 -13.75
N ARG A 433 -33.67 -35.25 -12.56
CA ARG A 433 -32.81 -36.10 -11.73
C ARG A 433 -33.60 -37.36 -11.37
N VAL A 434 -33.44 -38.42 -12.14
CA VAL A 434 -33.77 -39.77 -11.67
C VAL A 434 -32.72 -40.12 -10.61
N PRO A 435 -33.08 -40.34 -9.34
CA PRO A 435 -32.16 -40.95 -8.40
C PRO A 435 -31.87 -42.35 -8.93
N SER A 436 -30.62 -42.68 -9.20
CA SER A 436 -30.22 -44.06 -9.50
C SER A 436 -30.60 -44.91 -8.30
N ALA A 437 -31.75 -45.58 -8.41
CA ALA A 437 -32.24 -46.51 -7.43
C ALA A 437 -31.24 -47.67 -7.35
N CYS A 438 -30.68 -47.86 -6.16
CA CYS A 438 -30.02 -49.10 -5.77
C CYS A 438 -30.97 -50.26 -6.07
N LEU A 439 -30.55 -51.16 -6.94
CA LEU A 439 -31.11 -52.50 -7.05
C LEU A 439 -30.09 -53.46 -6.44
N ASP A 440 -30.46 -53.99 -5.28
CA ASP A 440 -29.82 -55.12 -4.62
C ASP A 440 -29.76 -56.35 -5.53
N GLY A 441 -28.66 -57.08 -5.42
CA GLY A 441 -28.41 -58.34 -6.12
C GLY A 441 -27.10 -58.96 -5.65
N ASP A 442 -27.20 -59.70 -4.57
CA ASP A 442 -26.16 -60.30 -3.73
C ASP A 442 -25.30 -61.39 -4.42
N THR A 443 -24.19 -61.72 -3.73
CA THR A 443 -23.34 -62.92 -3.71
C THR A 443 -22.08 -63.01 -4.58
N GLY A 444 -20.90 -63.05 -3.92
CA GLY A 444 -19.65 -63.52 -4.55
C GLY A 444 -18.31 -63.19 -3.87
N ILE A 445 -18.13 -63.63 -2.63
CA ILE A 445 -16.93 -63.73 -1.78
C ILE A 445 -15.51 -63.83 -2.44
N GLN A 446 -14.54 -63.12 -1.81
CA GLN A 446 -13.06 -63.26 -1.72
C GLN A 446 -12.15 -63.04 -2.94
N GLN A 447 -11.25 -62.04 -2.96
CA GLN A 447 -10.00 -61.83 -2.17
C GLN A 447 -8.82 -62.70 -2.66
N ARG A 448 -7.86 -62.12 -3.40
CA ARG A 448 -6.39 -62.14 -3.14
C ARG A 448 -5.47 -61.89 -4.37
N SER A 449 -4.68 -60.80 -4.24
CA SER A 449 -3.20 -60.68 -4.32
C SER A 449 -2.37 -60.92 -5.59
N SER A 450 -1.43 -59.94 -5.79
CA SER A 450 0.00 -60.07 -6.16
C SER A 450 0.34 -60.50 -7.60
N ALA A 451 1.43 -60.11 -8.27
CA ALA A 451 2.53 -59.14 -8.16
C ALA A 451 3.39 -59.28 -9.45
N LEU A 452 4.49 -58.51 -9.58
CA LEU A 452 5.57 -58.56 -10.60
C LEU A 452 5.22 -57.98 -11.99
N GLY A 453 5.96 -57.06 -12.63
CA GLY A 453 7.32 -56.54 -12.43
C GLY A 453 8.07 -56.61 -13.77
N VAL A 454 8.73 -55.51 -14.22
CA VAL A 454 10.09 -55.45 -14.81
C VAL A 454 10.34 -54.10 -15.53
N TYR A 455 11.55 -53.62 -15.25
CA TYR A 455 12.32 -52.42 -15.58
C TYR A 455 12.46 -51.98 -17.05
N LEU A 456 12.65 -50.67 -17.27
CA LEU A 456 13.82 -50.06 -17.96
C LEU A 456 13.90 -48.54 -17.67
N LYS A 457 15.08 -47.96 -17.90
CA LYS A 457 15.78 -46.93 -17.12
C LYS A 457 15.91 -45.55 -17.84
N ASP A 458 16.18 -44.51 -17.04
CA ASP A 458 16.98 -43.28 -17.28
C ASP A 458 16.35 -41.95 -17.85
N GLU A 459 16.18 -40.98 -16.91
CA GLU A 459 16.66 -39.56 -16.90
C GLU A 459 16.04 -38.46 -17.82
N PRO A 460 16.14 -37.14 -17.49
CA PRO A 460 14.97 -36.34 -17.15
C PRO A 460 14.72 -35.18 -18.13
N SER A 461 13.46 -34.93 -18.46
CA SER A 461 13.04 -33.67 -19.09
C SER A 461 11.70 -33.25 -18.52
N ASN A 462 11.75 -32.46 -17.44
CA ASN A 462 10.60 -31.84 -16.80
C ASN A 462 9.93 -30.84 -17.77
N LYS A 463 9.01 -31.33 -18.59
CA LYS A 463 7.86 -30.58 -19.10
C LYS A 463 6.62 -31.30 -18.60
N ILE A 464 6.14 -30.90 -17.43
CA ILE A 464 4.88 -31.40 -16.90
C ILE A 464 3.76 -30.72 -17.67
N TYR A 465 3.23 -31.44 -18.65
CA TYR A 465 1.91 -31.24 -19.21
C TYR A 465 0.90 -31.48 -18.08
N LEU A 466 0.31 -30.42 -17.52
CA LEU A 466 -0.83 -30.59 -16.63
C LEU A 466 -2.07 -30.86 -17.51
N GLY A 467 -2.58 -32.07 -17.35
CA GLY A 467 -3.48 -32.73 -18.29
C GLY A 467 -4.88 -32.16 -18.39
N GLN A 468 -5.41 -32.32 -19.61
CA GLN A 468 -6.80 -32.61 -19.91
C GLN A 468 -7.44 -33.50 -18.84
N THR A 469 -8.47 -33.00 -18.18
CA THR A 469 -9.47 -33.83 -17.51
C THR A 469 -10.79 -33.77 -18.28
N GLN A 470 -11.07 -34.91 -18.91
CA GLN A 470 -12.37 -35.50 -19.25
C GLN A 470 -13.29 -34.77 -20.24
N ARG A 471 -13.08 -35.15 -21.51
CA ARG A 471 -14.18 -35.52 -22.41
C ARG A 471 -15.06 -36.58 -21.74
N SER A 472 -16.33 -36.26 -21.54
CA SER A 472 -17.42 -37.22 -21.62
C SER A 472 -18.36 -36.75 -22.72
N THR A 473 -18.51 -37.60 -23.73
CA THR A 473 -19.45 -37.51 -24.83
C THR A 473 -20.87 -37.27 -24.33
N ASP A 474 -21.38 -36.06 -24.54
CA ASP A 474 -22.72 -35.88 -25.08
C ASP A 474 -22.78 -34.58 -25.90
N GLY A 475 -23.52 -34.64 -27.00
CA GLY A 475 -23.46 -33.67 -28.09
C GLY A 475 -23.97 -32.28 -27.74
N ASN A 476 -23.07 -31.32 -27.59
CA ASN A 476 -23.24 -29.96 -28.10
C ASN A 476 -21.87 -29.27 -28.10
N SER A 477 -21.55 -28.54 -29.17
CA SER A 477 -20.32 -27.79 -29.35
C SER A 477 -20.16 -26.71 -28.27
N ARG A 478 -19.64 -27.09 -27.10
CA ARG A 478 -19.21 -26.14 -26.06
C ARG A 478 -18.05 -25.33 -26.62
N ARG A 479 -18.34 -24.06 -26.90
CA ARG A 479 -17.42 -23.01 -27.35
C ARG A 479 -16.10 -23.09 -26.56
N LYS A 480 -14.98 -23.03 -27.28
CA LYS A 480 -13.63 -23.06 -26.69
C LYS A 480 -13.43 -21.82 -25.81
N ILE A 481 -13.40 -22.00 -24.50
CA ILE A 481 -12.97 -20.96 -23.56
C ILE A 481 -11.51 -21.23 -23.26
N ASP A 482 -10.62 -20.27 -23.55
CA ASP A 482 -9.20 -20.32 -23.20
C ASP A 482 -9.03 -19.99 -21.70
N GLY A 483 -9.64 -20.80 -20.83
CA GLY A 483 -9.71 -20.58 -19.39
C GLY A 483 -10.32 -21.77 -18.63
N GLY A 484 -10.18 -21.76 -17.31
CA GLY A 484 -10.66 -22.82 -16.43
C GLY A 484 -11.56 -22.30 -15.31
N ILE A 485 -12.55 -23.09 -14.92
CA ILE A 485 -13.39 -22.80 -13.75
C ILE A 485 -12.58 -23.03 -12.47
N LEU A 486 -12.64 -22.06 -11.56
CA LEU A 486 -12.00 -22.12 -10.25
C LEU A 486 -12.94 -22.80 -9.26
N ASP A 487 -12.81 -24.11 -9.14
CA ASP A 487 -13.35 -24.88 -8.01
C ASP A 487 -12.38 -24.86 -6.82
N ILE A 488 -12.87 -25.18 -5.62
CA ILE A 488 -12.12 -25.37 -4.37
C ILE A 488 -10.95 -26.35 -4.58
N ASN A 489 -11.10 -27.34 -5.45
CA ASN A 489 -10.03 -28.27 -5.80
C ASN A 489 -8.98 -27.65 -6.74
N SER A 490 -9.42 -26.94 -7.78
CA SER A 490 -8.55 -26.21 -8.72
C SER A 490 -7.74 -25.11 -8.04
N LEU A 491 -8.31 -24.44 -7.02
CA LEU A 491 -7.61 -23.45 -6.20
C LEU A 491 -6.36 -24.00 -5.49
N LYS A 492 -6.30 -25.31 -5.21
CA LYS A 492 -5.12 -25.91 -4.57
C LYS A 492 -3.90 -25.95 -5.50
N VAL A 493 -4.13 -25.93 -6.80
CA VAL A 493 -3.14 -26.06 -7.87
C VAL A 493 -2.69 -24.69 -8.39
N LEU A 494 -3.32 -23.59 -7.96
CA LEU A 494 -2.94 -22.24 -8.36
C LEU A 494 -1.53 -21.89 -7.85
N GLU A 495 -0.58 -21.73 -8.77
CA GLU A 495 0.78 -21.28 -8.46
C GLU A 495 0.80 -19.75 -8.30
N GLU A 496 1.23 -19.26 -7.14
CA GLU A 496 1.37 -17.84 -6.86
C GLU A 496 2.86 -17.47 -6.72
N LYS A 497 3.33 -16.51 -7.52
CA LYS A 497 4.67 -15.91 -7.35
C LYS A 497 4.70 -15.14 -6.03
N ARG A 498 5.54 -15.58 -5.09
CA ARG A 498 5.72 -14.95 -3.78
C ARG A 498 6.80 -13.87 -3.86
N ASP A 499 6.40 -12.66 -4.26
CA ASP A 499 7.30 -11.50 -4.37
C ASP A 499 7.43 -10.75 -3.02
N LEU A 500 8.31 -9.75 -2.95
CA LEU A 500 8.43 -8.82 -1.80
C LEU A 500 7.09 -8.18 -1.40
N PHE A 501 6.18 -8.02 -2.36
CA PHE A 501 4.81 -7.55 -2.13
C PHE A 501 3.98 -8.47 -1.25
N PHE A 502 4.34 -9.76 -1.12
CA PHE A 502 3.69 -10.70 -0.20
C PHE A 502 3.88 -10.27 1.27
N ILE A 503 5.08 -9.81 1.65
CA ILE A 503 5.34 -9.33 3.01
C ILE A 503 4.55 -8.05 3.28
N LEU A 504 4.53 -7.13 2.30
CA LEU A 504 3.74 -5.90 2.37
C LEU A 504 2.23 -6.18 2.44
N SER A 505 1.74 -7.27 1.82
CA SER A 505 0.32 -7.66 1.85
C SER A 505 -0.20 -8.08 3.23
N PHE A 506 0.70 -8.46 4.15
CA PHE A 506 0.34 -8.68 5.56
C PHE A 506 0.19 -7.37 6.32
N LEU A 507 0.98 -6.35 5.96
CA LEU A 507 1.04 -5.08 6.67
C LEU A 507 0.00 -4.08 6.17
N ILE A 508 -0.30 -4.13 4.88
CA ILE A 508 -1.26 -3.25 4.22
C ILE A 508 -2.27 -4.09 3.44
N HIS A 509 -3.55 -3.98 3.80
CA HIS A 509 -4.60 -4.73 3.14
C HIS A 509 -5.99 -4.12 3.30
N ASN A 510 -6.85 -4.37 2.33
CA ASN A 510 -8.25 -3.98 2.41
C ASN A 510 -9.02 -4.84 3.44
N THR A 511 -9.95 -4.20 4.17
CA THR A 511 -10.69 -4.76 5.33
C THR A 511 -12.19 -4.46 5.28
N LYS A 512 -13.03 -5.22 5.97
CA LYS A 512 -14.47 -4.92 6.05
C LYS A 512 -14.75 -3.54 6.71
N PRO A 513 -15.88 -2.86 6.37
CA PRO A 513 -16.31 -1.63 7.03
C PRO A 513 -16.75 -1.91 8.48
N VAL A 514 -16.63 -0.89 9.35
CA VAL A 514 -16.89 -0.96 10.81
C VAL A 514 -18.10 -0.10 11.21
N GLY A 515 -18.64 0.72 10.30
CA GLY A 515 -19.94 1.38 10.48
C GLY A 515 -19.98 2.56 11.47
N HIS A 516 -18.83 3.14 11.80
CA HIS A 516 -18.74 4.32 12.69
C HIS A 516 -18.05 5.48 11.94
N GLN A 517 -18.72 6.04 10.93
CA GLN A 517 -18.10 6.97 9.98
C GLN A 517 -17.54 8.25 10.64
N ASP A 518 -18.27 8.83 11.60
CA ASP A 518 -17.88 10.10 12.23
C ASP A 518 -16.75 9.91 13.25
N LEU A 519 -16.86 8.89 14.11
CA LEU A 519 -15.80 8.52 15.05
C LEU A 519 -14.51 8.16 14.30
N VAL A 520 -14.63 7.37 13.23
CA VAL A 520 -13.48 6.99 12.40
C VAL A 520 -12.89 8.21 11.67
N GLY A 521 -13.73 9.15 11.20
CA GLY A 521 -13.25 10.40 10.59
C GLY A 521 -12.43 11.27 11.56
N LEU A 522 -12.86 11.38 12.82
CA LEU A 522 -12.12 12.07 13.87
C LEU A 522 -10.79 11.36 14.19
N VAL A 523 -10.82 10.03 14.31
CA VAL A 523 -9.60 9.22 14.52
C VAL A 523 -8.62 9.42 13.36
N ILE A 524 -9.08 9.47 12.11
CA ILE A 524 -8.21 9.72 10.95
C ILE A 524 -7.61 11.13 11.00
N SER A 525 -8.35 12.12 11.46
CA SER A 525 -7.84 13.48 11.61
C SER A 525 -6.73 13.54 12.66
N ILE A 526 -6.90 12.83 13.79
CA ILE A 526 -5.85 12.66 14.81
C ILE A 526 -4.63 11.94 14.21
N LEU A 527 -4.83 10.86 13.45
CA LEU A 527 -3.75 10.08 12.86
C LEU A 527 -2.98 10.87 11.79
N LEU A 528 -3.65 11.70 11.00
CA LEU A 528 -3.01 12.59 10.02
C LEU A 528 -2.12 13.64 10.69
N LEU A 529 -2.63 14.29 11.73
CA LEU A 529 -1.88 15.27 12.51
C LEU A 529 -0.74 14.62 13.32
N GLY A 530 -0.97 13.40 13.81
CA GLY A 530 0.03 12.58 14.49
C GLY A 530 1.20 12.22 13.58
N ASP A 531 0.90 11.75 12.36
CA ASP A 531 1.93 11.48 11.32
C ASP A 531 2.74 12.74 11.00
N PHE A 532 2.08 13.88 10.85
CA PHE A 532 2.76 15.16 10.60
C PHE A 532 3.69 15.55 11.76
N SER A 533 3.23 15.37 13.00
CA SER A 533 4.02 15.66 14.19
C SER A 533 5.22 14.72 14.32
N LEU A 534 5.03 13.42 14.04
CA LEU A 534 6.13 12.44 14.01
C LEU A 534 7.17 12.79 12.93
N VAL A 535 6.72 13.22 11.75
CA VAL A 535 7.61 13.72 10.69
C VAL A 535 8.41 14.94 11.17
N LEU A 536 7.77 15.91 11.81
CA LEU A 536 8.45 17.09 12.33
C LEU A 536 9.47 16.74 13.42
N LEU A 537 9.11 15.85 14.35
CA LEU A 537 9.99 15.38 15.41
C LEU A 537 11.18 14.58 14.87
N THR A 538 10.96 13.74 13.86
CA THR A 538 12.05 12.99 13.20
C THR A 538 12.98 13.91 12.42
N LEU A 539 12.46 14.95 11.75
CA LEU A 539 13.30 15.99 11.13
C LEU A 539 14.14 16.75 12.15
N LEU A 540 13.55 17.12 13.29
CA LEU A 540 14.27 17.77 14.39
C LEU A 540 15.37 16.85 14.97
N GLN A 541 15.07 15.55 15.11
CA GLN A 541 16.04 14.56 15.55
C GLN A 541 17.20 14.43 14.56
N LEU A 542 16.91 14.33 13.26
CA LEU A 542 17.93 14.26 12.20
C LEU A 542 18.78 15.53 12.15
N TYR A 543 18.18 16.70 12.36
CA TYR A 543 18.90 17.97 12.47
C TYR A 543 19.90 17.97 13.63
N SER A 544 19.55 17.38 14.76
CA SER A 544 20.47 17.23 15.89
C SER A 544 21.66 16.31 15.58
N PHE A 545 21.47 15.32 14.69
CA PHE A 545 22.53 14.41 14.29
C PHE A 545 23.48 15.03 13.26
N SER A 546 23.00 15.54 12.12
CA SER A 546 23.85 16.17 11.10
C SER A 546 23.01 16.88 10.03
N LEU A 547 23.43 18.08 9.61
CA LEU A 547 22.85 18.76 8.44
C LEU A 547 22.96 17.92 7.17
N VAL A 548 24.04 17.16 7.00
CA VAL A 548 24.23 16.27 5.84
C VAL A 548 23.22 15.12 5.86
N ASP A 549 22.89 14.58 7.04
CA ASP A 549 21.90 13.50 7.17
C ASP A 549 20.49 14.04 6.92
N VAL A 550 20.20 15.28 7.35
CA VAL A 550 18.97 16.00 6.98
C VAL A 550 18.87 16.16 5.46
N PHE A 551 19.93 16.65 4.80
CA PHE A 551 19.93 16.80 3.35
C PHE A 551 19.86 15.46 2.63
N LEU A 552 20.51 14.39 3.11
CA LEU A 552 20.49 13.08 2.46
C LEU A 552 19.10 12.43 2.57
N VAL A 553 18.42 12.58 3.71
CA VAL A 553 17.02 12.18 3.90
C VAL A 553 16.07 13.06 3.07
N LEU A 554 16.31 14.38 3.01
CA LEU A 554 15.53 15.30 2.19
C LEU A 554 15.80 15.18 0.68
N PHE A 555 16.97 14.75 0.20
CA PHE A 555 17.29 14.69 -1.24
C PHE A 555 16.95 13.33 -1.87
N ILE A 556 17.05 12.23 -1.11
CA ILE A 556 16.71 10.89 -1.63
C ILE A 556 15.20 10.65 -1.58
N ILE A 557 14.46 11.32 -0.67
CA ILE A 557 13.07 10.97 -0.31
C ILE A 557 12.12 12.21 -0.28
N PRO A 558 12.42 13.31 -1.00
CA PRO A 558 12.02 14.68 -0.61
C PRO A 558 10.52 14.92 -0.53
N LEU A 559 9.75 14.11 -1.25
CA LEU A 559 8.32 14.34 -1.44
C LEU A 559 7.47 13.32 -0.70
N GLY A 560 8.05 12.18 -0.30
CA GLY A 560 7.35 11.12 0.43
C GLY A 560 7.06 11.46 1.89
N VAL A 561 7.81 12.39 2.50
CA VAL A 561 7.70 12.76 3.92
C VAL A 561 6.77 13.95 4.15
N LEU A 562 6.78 14.95 3.25
CA LEU A 562 6.00 16.18 3.38
C LEU A 562 4.65 16.15 2.66
N LEU A 563 4.53 15.48 1.51
CA LEU A 563 3.25 15.36 0.78
C LEU A 563 2.16 14.45 1.38
N PRO A 564 2.45 13.45 2.23
CA PRO A 564 1.41 12.61 2.84
C PRO A 564 0.36 13.44 3.57
N PHE A 565 0.77 14.51 4.26
CA PHE A 565 -0.12 15.36 5.05
C PHE A 565 -1.04 16.25 4.18
N PRO A 566 -0.52 17.05 3.21
CA PRO A 566 -1.37 17.79 2.27
C PRO A 566 -2.29 16.88 1.44
N ALA A 567 -1.82 15.70 1.04
CA ALA A 567 -2.65 14.74 0.31
C ALA A 567 -3.79 14.19 1.18
N GLY A 568 -3.51 13.87 2.45
CA GLY A 568 -4.51 13.40 3.41
C GLY A 568 -5.54 14.49 3.77
N ILE A 569 -5.10 15.74 3.94
CA ILE A 569 -6.01 16.89 4.14
C ILE A 569 -6.87 17.13 2.90
N ASN A 570 -6.29 17.12 1.70
CA ASN A 570 -7.06 17.26 0.46
C ASN A 570 -8.09 16.14 0.33
N ALA A 571 -7.74 14.90 0.68
CA ALA A 571 -8.68 13.78 0.71
C ALA A 571 -9.78 13.94 1.78
N LEU A 572 -9.46 14.53 2.93
CA LEU A 572 -10.43 14.80 4.00
C LEU A 572 -11.45 15.86 3.61
N PHE A 573 -11.06 16.87 2.82
CA PHE A 573 -11.94 17.96 2.39
C PHE A 573 -12.60 17.75 1.03
N SER A 574 -12.15 16.80 0.21
CA SER A 574 -12.73 16.53 -1.11
C SER A 574 -13.82 15.44 -1.10
N HIS A 575 -14.44 15.19 0.06
CA HIS A 575 -15.58 14.28 0.16
C HIS A 575 -16.72 14.69 -0.77
N GLY A 576 -17.09 13.77 -1.65
CA GLY A 576 -18.35 13.78 -2.37
C GLY A 576 -18.74 12.33 -2.72
N PRO A 577 -20.03 11.97 -2.70
CA PRO A 577 -20.49 10.60 -2.97
C PRO A 577 -20.03 10.09 -4.35
N ARG A 578 -19.80 10.98 -5.32
CA ARG A 578 -19.32 10.64 -6.68
C ARG A 578 -17.80 10.41 -6.80
N ARG A 579 -16.99 10.61 -5.74
CA ARG A 579 -15.51 10.49 -5.80
C ARG A 579 -14.91 9.50 -4.79
N SER A 580 -15.73 8.68 -4.12
CA SER A 580 -15.30 7.75 -3.06
C SER A 580 -14.15 6.82 -3.44
N ALA A 581 -14.19 6.23 -4.64
CA ALA A 581 -13.13 5.35 -5.14
C ALA A 581 -11.80 6.07 -5.42
N GLY A 582 -11.83 7.35 -5.80
CA GLY A 582 -10.62 8.17 -5.97
C GLY A 582 -10.00 8.54 -4.63
N LEU A 583 -10.84 8.87 -3.63
CA LEU A 583 -10.42 9.23 -2.27
C LEU A 583 -9.77 8.05 -1.55
N ALA A 584 -10.34 6.85 -1.69
CA ALA A 584 -9.80 5.61 -1.15
C ALA A 584 -8.35 5.38 -1.58
N ARG A 585 -8.03 5.60 -2.86
CA ARG A 585 -6.68 5.46 -3.41
C ARG A 585 -5.71 6.50 -2.85
N VAL A 586 -6.17 7.72 -2.54
CA VAL A 586 -5.33 8.76 -1.94
C VAL A 586 -4.95 8.39 -0.50
N TYR A 587 -5.91 7.90 0.30
CA TYR A 587 -5.61 7.41 1.66
C TYR A 587 -4.73 6.17 1.65
N ALA A 588 -4.94 5.28 0.69
CA ALA A 588 -4.13 4.10 0.53
C ALA A 588 -2.68 4.48 0.11
N LEU A 589 -2.53 5.48 -0.76
CA LEU A 589 -1.22 6.04 -1.11
C LEU A 589 -0.52 6.70 0.09
N TRP A 590 -1.27 7.47 0.89
CA TRP A 590 -0.80 8.05 2.16
C TRP A 590 -0.26 6.98 3.12
N ASN A 591 -0.98 5.85 3.23
CA ASN A 591 -0.57 4.77 4.11
C ASN A 591 0.72 4.08 3.62
N ILE A 592 0.86 3.86 2.31
CA ILE A 592 2.10 3.30 1.73
C ILE A 592 3.29 4.26 1.94
N THR A 593 3.14 5.55 1.64
CA THR A 593 4.24 6.51 1.77
C THR A 593 4.73 6.65 3.19
N SER A 594 3.79 6.73 4.13
CA SER A 594 4.13 6.88 5.54
C SER A 594 4.84 5.62 6.08
N LEU A 595 4.53 4.43 5.57
CA LEU A 595 5.26 3.20 5.88
C LEU A 595 6.67 3.18 5.30
N ILE A 596 6.84 3.64 4.05
CA ILE A 596 8.17 3.81 3.44
C ILE A 596 9.02 4.78 4.27
N ASN A 597 8.44 5.88 4.75
CA ASN A 597 9.15 6.85 5.59
C ASN A 597 9.68 6.24 6.88
N ILE A 598 8.92 5.36 7.54
CA ILE A 598 9.37 4.67 8.75
C ILE A 598 10.48 3.67 8.43
N GLY A 599 10.35 2.92 7.33
CA GLY A 599 11.40 2.01 6.86
C GLY A 599 12.71 2.73 6.58
N VAL A 600 12.64 3.92 5.97
CA VAL A 600 13.79 4.80 5.76
C VAL A 600 14.37 5.27 7.08
N ALA A 601 13.54 5.80 7.99
CA ALA A 601 14.01 6.31 9.28
C ALA A 601 14.75 5.20 10.06
N PHE A 602 14.26 3.95 9.96
CA PHE A 602 14.92 2.77 10.51
C PHE A 602 16.31 2.53 9.88
N ILE A 603 16.42 2.58 8.55
CA ILE A 603 17.69 2.38 7.82
C ILE A 603 18.68 3.50 8.17
N CYS A 604 18.24 4.76 8.18
CA CYS A 604 19.07 5.90 8.57
C CYS A 604 19.57 5.77 10.01
N GLY A 605 18.69 5.41 10.96
CA GLY A 605 19.07 5.14 12.34
C GLY A 605 20.09 4.01 12.46
N TYR A 606 19.93 2.94 11.68
CA TYR A 606 20.86 1.81 11.64
C TYR A 606 22.25 2.22 11.12
N ILE A 607 22.31 3.00 10.04
CA ILE A 607 23.57 3.50 9.47
C ILE A 607 24.28 4.42 10.46
N HIS A 608 23.52 5.29 11.15
CA HIS A 608 24.07 6.16 12.19
C HIS A 608 24.67 5.36 13.35
N TYR A 609 23.95 4.35 13.84
CA TYR A 609 24.45 3.46 14.89
C TYR A 609 25.74 2.73 14.47
N ARG A 610 25.78 2.18 13.25
CA ARG A 610 26.97 1.52 12.67
C ARG A 610 28.18 2.46 12.58
N THR A 611 27.97 3.70 12.12
CA THR A 611 29.05 4.67 11.92
C THR A 611 29.55 5.25 13.24
N GLN A 612 28.69 5.49 14.22
CA GLN A 612 29.07 5.96 15.55
C GLN A 612 29.86 4.91 16.34
N SER A 613 29.49 3.63 16.22
CA SER A 613 30.25 2.51 16.81
C SER A 613 31.71 2.44 16.30
N SER A 614 31.96 2.86 15.06
CA SER A 614 33.31 2.86 14.46
C SER A 614 34.24 3.99 14.93
N ARG A 615 33.70 5.08 15.50
CA ARG A 615 34.46 6.25 15.99
C ARG A 615 34.82 6.18 17.48
N LYS A 616 34.69 5.01 18.11
CA LYS A 616 35.02 4.84 19.54
C LYS A 616 36.51 5.14 19.78
N ILE A 617 36.76 6.17 20.59
CA ILE A 617 38.08 6.53 21.12
C ILE A 617 38.53 5.40 22.08
N PRO A 618 39.79 4.94 22.07
CA PRO A 618 40.19 3.66 22.69
C PRO A 618 40.06 3.54 24.22
N ASN A 619 39.74 4.61 24.95
CA ASN A 619 39.75 4.63 26.43
C ASN A 619 38.36 4.75 27.09
N PHE A 620 37.27 4.51 26.36
CA PHE A 620 35.92 4.54 26.94
C PHE A 620 35.43 3.14 27.33
N GLN A 621 35.23 2.92 28.62
CA GLN A 621 34.54 1.77 29.19
C GLN A 621 33.02 2.04 29.08
N PRO A 622 32.25 1.24 28.31
CA PRO A 622 30.86 1.55 28.01
C PRO A 622 29.98 0.96 29.10
N TRP A 623 29.75 1.71 30.16
CA TRP A 623 28.59 1.49 31.02
C TRP A 623 27.69 2.71 30.88
N ASN A 624 26.70 2.59 30.00
CA ASN A 624 25.38 3.22 30.13
C ASN A 624 24.44 2.52 29.13
N MET A 625 23.34 1.98 29.66
CA MET A 625 22.34 1.16 28.96
C MET A 625 21.61 1.90 27.80
N ASP A 626 21.74 3.23 27.71
CA ASP A 626 21.00 4.07 26.76
C ASP A 626 21.48 3.96 25.29
N GLU A 627 22.73 3.54 25.01
CA GLU A 627 23.21 3.40 23.63
C GLU A 627 22.89 2.04 22.98
N SER A 628 22.47 1.04 23.76
CA SER A 628 22.10 -0.30 23.27
C SER A 628 20.64 -0.43 22.81
N GLU A 629 19.81 0.59 23.04
CA GLU A 629 18.36 0.55 22.84
C GLU A 629 17.86 1.32 21.60
N TRP A 630 18.74 1.64 20.64
CA TRP A 630 18.39 2.38 19.41
C TRP A 630 17.25 1.73 18.60
N TRP A 631 17.05 0.42 18.74
CA TRP A 631 16.03 -0.35 18.02
C TRP A 631 14.63 -0.23 18.63
N ILE A 632 14.50 0.17 19.90
CA ILE A 632 13.20 0.23 20.60
C ILE A 632 12.29 1.27 19.98
N PHE A 633 12.80 2.48 19.74
CA PHE A 633 12.02 3.57 19.17
C PHE A 633 11.54 3.29 17.74
N PRO A 634 12.40 2.87 16.79
CA PRO A 634 11.96 2.46 15.46
C PRO A 634 11.00 1.26 15.46
N PHE A 635 11.20 0.29 16.35
CA PHE A 635 10.28 -0.85 16.49
C PHE A 635 8.91 -0.40 17.00
N ALA A 636 8.86 0.49 18.00
CA ALA A 636 7.62 1.09 18.49
C ALA A 636 6.89 1.90 17.40
N LEU A 637 7.62 2.62 16.55
CA LEU A 637 7.04 3.33 15.40
C LEU A 637 6.45 2.36 14.37
N VAL A 638 7.13 1.25 14.06
CA VAL A 638 6.60 0.21 13.17
C VAL A 638 5.31 -0.38 13.74
N LEU A 639 5.29 -0.70 15.04
CA LEU A 639 4.09 -1.23 15.70
C LEU A 639 2.92 -0.24 15.69
N CYS A 640 3.20 1.02 16.04
CA CYS A 640 2.22 2.11 15.96
C CYS A 640 1.67 2.24 14.54
N LYS A 641 2.54 2.15 13.52
CA LYS A 641 2.11 2.23 12.13
C LYS A 641 1.29 1.05 11.67
N CYS A 642 1.58 -0.15 12.15
CA CYS A 642 0.75 -1.33 11.86
C CYS A 642 -0.69 -1.14 12.38
N ILE A 643 -0.85 -0.54 13.56
CA ILE A 643 -2.15 -0.23 14.13
C ILE A 643 -2.83 0.87 13.32
N GLN A 644 -2.12 1.95 13.02
CA GLN A 644 -2.62 3.06 12.21
C GLN A 644 -3.07 2.59 10.82
N SER A 645 -2.27 1.79 10.13
CA SER A 645 -2.61 1.23 8.81
C SER A 645 -3.96 0.50 8.85
N LYS A 646 -4.22 -0.29 9.91
CA LYS A 646 -5.51 -0.97 10.08
C LYS A 646 -6.67 0.02 10.26
N LEU A 647 -6.50 1.07 11.06
CA LEU A 647 -7.51 2.11 11.25
C LEU A 647 -7.83 2.86 9.94
N VAL A 648 -6.80 3.18 9.16
CA VAL A 648 -6.96 3.78 7.82
C VAL A 648 -7.71 2.85 6.88
N ASN A 649 -7.41 1.55 6.88
CA ASN A 649 -8.10 0.58 6.05
C ASN A 649 -9.59 0.44 6.40
N TRP A 650 -9.95 0.53 7.69
CA TRP A 650 -11.35 0.59 8.12
C TRP A 650 -12.05 1.86 7.65
N HIS A 651 -11.36 3.00 7.69
CA HIS A 651 -11.92 4.24 7.16
C HIS A 651 -12.18 4.15 5.66
N VAL A 652 -11.18 3.72 4.87
CA VAL A 652 -11.30 3.55 3.42
C VAL A 652 -12.46 2.61 3.09
N ALA A 653 -12.61 1.52 3.84
CA ALA A 653 -13.73 0.58 3.65
C ALA A 653 -15.10 1.22 3.88
N ASN A 654 -15.24 2.07 4.91
CA ASN A 654 -16.49 2.80 5.16
C ASN A 654 -16.78 3.82 4.05
N LEU A 655 -15.75 4.40 3.41
CA LEU A 655 -15.94 5.35 2.32
C LEU A 655 -16.38 4.68 1.01
N GLU A 656 -15.81 3.51 0.70
CA GLU A 656 -16.13 2.76 -0.51
C GLU A 656 -17.47 2.02 -0.40
N ILE A 657 -17.79 1.49 0.78
CA ILE A 657 -18.99 0.68 1.02
C ILE A 657 -19.83 1.35 2.10
N GLN A 658 -20.85 2.09 1.65
CA GLN A 658 -21.82 2.75 2.53
C GLN A 658 -22.96 1.81 2.95
N ASP A 659 -23.40 0.94 2.03
CA ASP A 659 -24.47 -0.03 2.30
C ASP A 659 -23.92 -1.23 3.09
N ARG A 660 -24.38 -1.36 4.34
CA ARG A 660 -23.95 -2.42 5.25
C ARG A 660 -24.67 -3.74 5.01
N SER A 661 -25.83 -3.71 4.36
CA SER A 661 -26.59 -4.92 4.03
C SER A 661 -25.76 -5.88 3.17
N LEU A 662 -24.76 -5.36 2.43
CA LEU A 662 -23.84 -6.14 1.60
C LEU A 662 -22.96 -7.14 2.37
N TYR A 663 -22.77 -6.95 3.68
CA TYR A 663 -22.04 -7.89 4.54
C TYR A 663 -22.97 -8.68 5.48
N SER A 664 -24.28 -8.51 5.35
CA SER A 664 -25.24 -9.29 6.12
C SER A 664 -25.15 -10.76 5.75
N ASN A 665 -25.19 -11.63 6.75
CA ASN A 665 -25.36 -13.06 6.53
C ASN A 665 -26.83 -13.43 6.31
N ASP A 666 -27.76 -12.51 6.60
CA ASP A 666 -29.19 -12.73 6.42
C ASP A 666 -29.57 -12.55 4.94
N PHE A 667 -29.99 -13.65 4.30
CA PHE A 667 -30.37 -13.69 2.89
C PHE A 667 -31.40 -12.61 2.54
N ASN A 668 -32.48 -12.53 3.32
CA ASN A 668 -33.55 -11.57 3.06
C ASN A 668 -33.09 -10.11 3.22
N LEU A 669 -32.24 -9.82 4.22
CA LEU A 669 -31.79 -8.45 4.47
C LEU A 669 -30.82 -7.96 3.39
N PHE A 670 -30.02 -8.85 2.80
CA PHE A 670 -29.12 -8.51 1.70
C PHE A 670 -29.89 -8.16 0.42
N TRP A 671 -30.93 -8.95 0.10
CA TRP A 671 -31.73 -8.77 -1.12
C TRP A 671 -32.86 -7.75 -0.98
N GLN A 672 -33.20 -7.34 0.25
CA GLN A 672 -34.13 -6.25 0.50
C GLN A 672 -33.47 -4.90 0.15
N SER A 673 -33.98 -4.27 -0.90
CA SER A 673 -33.65 -2.89 -1.30
C SER A 673 -34.91 -2.09 -1.55
#